data_AF-A0AAJ7LD27-F1
#
_entry.id   AF-A0AAJ7LD27-F1
#
_cell.length_a   1.000
_cell.length_b   1.000
_cell.length_c   1.000
_cell.angle_alpha   90.00
_cell.angle_beta   90.00
_cell.angle_gamma   90.00
#
_symmetry.space_group_name_H-M   'P 1'
#
loop_
_entity.id
_entity.type
_entity.pdbx_description
1 polymer ?
#
loop_
_entity_poly.entity_id
_entity_poly.type
_entity_poly.pdbx_seq_one_letter_code
_entity_poly.pdbx_strand_id
1 'polypeptide(L)'
;MDRYLILMCLKTTLPLTWSQPSCMELELTLCLTENHHLEDETKQVEGEANLTFNKLKFLTVDAEASFNMDDKERAAVKNFSCTFHGDFKLPSNSTSFTDAVKVYRTLPDLLGQDGEHAVPLRVWLYPLVKLDSRAARLQRDISRALITCSSETIESLNRTEMRCSDLLKDTAATTFPAMEKKVQDLMQMCRQYKLDFMQKIGSVLPSIRGGGKEESVLEEILKAHERSPFNNKDLDQWLKTKGKESDTLKSFLKQLDKLGVKMEDHLDDLLSDLDVRNVVCFSFTSVDQPDAFLVKLSNHLRPAGMVDSAGSSDLQDTNTDWLSSDTRQTMRKQLKLFGELKKSSNSDDTKFIVTSKYAESHPGACIFIYEDGCDDAVCFVSPSKPATPSTTASYDSFTVTVSEPDSVTVEYTVDYRQKQQQDTEWTSHPVKKNQETVTLSGLKPDTEYEIRATAVGKLSYAVSSDVCRAVTLTAVGPPTQVKYTEVKANSITLTWSNPSVQRCESVKQFIIEFREENSSQWQSKETREEVYTFTLNSLKQDTVYSIRMCTDGGVGVSQPGEELNVKTKKEPLDAKKSTLIQEMQKTTKMLMKPNANWEEYLTPAPLSIAIIGELVFISHCDDFSINKNPPKGGYKFIKFPDSFRACLMQVYDSLSHAFNKAHKNMDQICIHMSTVPDYMKAAVNILFNGTDEVIETPLPNQLENIHTIPDECVTLADSVEKKYADVINLIQDLLEACATAEHFYGEELEKVQMKLEETKLKEQSARQLSEQSKKAQQSYEKCVEKNQKELTDVLFCQIKMLVKGVHSMGRVKEQWEKMVLFFHMVSNIVKISLNKTMHNFIKAADDIKVLSYNEKLFVKDLLYKQAFEASNIVSLFHMISETYTQVSNKYLMDRVSSLGKLMAMDKERPEFLHERLKLQESCQEAQRGILQLVLENKKKFEMKTDARMKKIEGDLKAILPAAEPEETERIKEIVQAGFSKEEEDYY
;
A
#
# COMPACT_ATOMS: atom_id res chain seq x y z
N MET A 1 -1.50 16.25 -36.44
CA MET A 1 -2.02 16.85 -37.69
C MET A 1 -0.84 17.14 -38.60
N ASP A 2 -0.55 16.23 -39.53
CA ASP A 2 0.57 16.37 -40.46
C ASP A 2 0.20 17.43 -41.52
N ARG A 3 0.99 18.50 -41.65
CA ARG A 3 0.79 19.53 -42.70
C ARG A 3 1.84 19.35 -43.77
N TYR A 4 1.45 18.80 -44.91
CA TYR A 4 2.30 18.83 -46.09
C TYR A 4 2.16 20.20 -46.76
N LEU A 5 3.28 20.87 -46.99
CA LEU A 5 3.35 22.11 -47.76
C LEU A 5 3.58 21.74 -49.22
N ILE A 6 2.51 21.70 -50.02
CA ILE A 6 2.62 21.45 -51.46
C ILE A 6 2.74 22.82 -52.13
N LEU A 7 3.95 23.11 -52.63
CA LEU A 7 4.26 24.33 -53.37
C LEU A 7 3.92 24.11 -54.85
N MET A 8 2.72 24.51 -55.26
CA MET A 8 2.33 24.53 -56.68
C MET A 8 2.58 25.93 -57.25
N CYS A 9 3.66 26.08 -58.02
CA CYS A 9 3.88 27.28 -58.81
C CYS A 9 3.07 27.21 -60.11
N LEU A 10 2.09 28.11 -60.29
CA LEU A 10 1.53 28.38 -61.60
C LEU A 10 2.34 29.47 -62.29
N LYS A 11 3.02 29.09 -63.37
CA LYS A 11 3.40 30.05 -64.42
C LYS A 11 2.28 30.10 -65.43
N THR A 12 1.55 31.21 -65.47
CA THR A 12 0.55 31.48 -66.50
C THR A 12 1.01 32.67 -67.32
N THR A 13 1.36 32.42 -68.57
CA THR A 13 1.68 33.46 -69.56
C THR A 13 0.38 33.86 -70.23
N LEU A 14 -0.07 35.10 -70.04
CA LEU A 14 -1.21 35.66 -70.79
C LEU A 14 -0.72 36.06 -72.19
N PRO A 15 -1.24 35.47 -73.28
CA PRO A 15 -0.96 35.99 -74.61
C PRO A 15 -1.88 37.19 -74.86
N LEU A 16 -1.39 38.40 -74.61
CA LEU A 16 -2.01 39.60 -75.16
C LEU A 16 -1.57 39.72 -76.62
N THR A 17 -2.50 39.46 -77.54
CA THR A 17 -2.35 39.94 -78.91
C THR A 17 -2.40 41.46 -78.87
N TRP A 18 -1.29 42.11 -79.23
CA TRP A 18 -1.18 43.25 -80.15
C TRP A 18 0.29 43.68 -80.22
N SER A 19 0.64 44.37 -81.30
CA SER A 19 1.99 44.53 -81.85
C SER A 19 2.98 45.31 -80.95
N GLN A 20 3.69 44.63 -80.05
CA GLN A 20 5.05 44.92 -79.57
C GLN A 20 5.52 43.81 -78.60
N PRO A 21 6.84 43.49 -78.50
CA PRO A 21 7.30 42.30 -77.80
C PRO A 21 7.46 42.59 -76.30
N SER A 22 6.35 42.71 -75.58
CA SER A 22 6.33 42.72 -74.11
C SER A 22 5.43 41.59 -73.62
N CYS A 23 5.99 40.37 -73.60
CA CYS A 23 5.38 39.26 -72.87
C CYS A 23 5.50 39.54 -71.37
N MET A 24 4.39 39.85 -70.71
CA MET A 24 4.30 39.86 -69.25
C MET A 24 3.94 38.45 -68.77
N GLU A 25 4.83 37.86 -67.97
CA GLU A 25 4.57 36.61 -67.24
C GLU A 25 4.12 36.95 -65.82
N LEU A 26 2.92 36.55 -65.44
CA LEU A 26 2.45 36.61 -64.06
C LEU A 26 2.79 35.28 -63.39
N GLU A 27 3.67 35.30 -62.40
CA GLU A 27 3.99 34.12 -61.59
C GLU A 27 3.17 34.18 -60.30
N LEU A 28 2.16 33.30 -60.22
CA LEU A 28 1.31 33.16 -59.03
C LEU A 28 1.73 31.88 -58.31
N THR A 29 2.32 32.06 -57.13
CA THR A 29 2.65 30.96 -56.24
C THR A 29 1.53 30.82 -55.21
N LEU A 30 0.73 29.76 -55.35
CA LEU A 30 -0.28 29.39 -54.35
C LEU A 30 0.27 28.28 -53.46
N CYS A 31 0.39 28.57 -52.16
CA CYS A 31 0.80 27.61 -51.16
C CYS A 31 -0.43 26.83 -50.67
N LEU A 32 -0.43 25.51 -50.86
CA LEU A 32 -1.44 24.60 -50.35
C LEU A 32 -0.95 24.03 -49.01
N THR A 33 -1.80 24.09 -47.98
CA THR A 33 -1.59 23.34 -46.74
C THR A 33 -2.81 22.48 -46.49
N GLU A 34 -2.64 21.16 -46.53
CA GLU A 34 -3.69 20.20 -46.18
C GLU A 34 -3.23 19.29 -45.04
N ASN A 35 -4.20 18.85 -44.23
CA ASN A 35 -3.98 18.05 -43.03
C ASN A 35 -4.31 16.57 -43.31
N HIS A 36 -3.36 15.73 -43.72
CA HIS A 36 -3.59 14.29 -43.90
C HIS A 36 -2.41 13.40 -43.48
N HIS A 37 -2.73 12.25 -42.90
CA HIS A 37 -1.82 11.22 -42.40
C HIS A 37 -1.61 10.15 -43.48
N LEU A 38 -0.35 9.91 -43.90
CA LEU A 38 0.18 8.85 -44.80
C LEU A 38 0.66 9.33 -46.19
N GLU A 39 1.88 8.93 -46.57
CA GLU A 39 2.55 9.28 -47.85
C GLU A 39 1.77 8.84 -49.11
N ASP A 40 1.00 7.74 -49.05
CA ASP A 40 0.19 7.29 -50.20
C ASP A 40 -1.05 8.18 -50.43
N GLU A 41 -1.65 8.73 -49.36
CA GLU A 41 -2.74 9.70 -49.46
C GLU A 41 -2.22 11.07 -49.93
N THR A 42 -0.98 11.46 -49.58
CA THR A 42 -0.41 12.75 -50.04
C THR A 42 -0.26 12.84 -51.56
N LYS A 43 0.11 11.74 -52.25
CA LYS A 43 0.18 11.72 -53.72
C LYS A 43 -1.19 11.77 -54.37
N GLN A 44 -2.19 11.14 -53.75
CA GLN A 44 -3.57 11.16 -54.21
C GLN A 44 -4.15 12.57 -54.07
N VAL A 45 -3.95 13.20 -52.91
CA VAL A 45 -4.33 14.59 -52.61
C VAL A 45 -3.60 15.59 -53.51
N GLU A 46 -2.29 15.41 -53.75
CA GLU A 46 -1.53 16.22 -54.70
C GLU A 46 -2.07 16.08 -56.13
N GLY A 47 -2.50 14.87 -56.52
CA GLY A 47 -3.18 14.60 -57.78
C GLY A 47 -4.55 15.27 -57.88
N GLU A 48 -5.38 15.17 -56.84
CA GLU A 48 -6.70 15.79 -56.74
C GLU A 48 -6.61 17.32 -56.72
N ALA A 49 -5.71 17.89 -55.92
CA ALA A 49 -5.42 19.32 -55.89
C ALA A 49 -4.93 19.82 -57.25
N ASN A 50 -3.99 19.11 -57.91
CA ASN A 50 -3.54 19.44 -59.27
C ASN A 50 -4.69 19.39 -60.29
N LEU A 51 -5.61 18.44 -60.17
CA LEU A 51 -6.79 18.33 -61.03
C LEU A 51 -7.74 19.52 -60.83
N THR A 52 -8.04 19.88 -59.58
CA THR A 52 -8.87 21.05 -59.25
C THR A 52 -8.19 22.37 -59.66
N PHE A 53 -6.86 22.47 -59.52
CA PHE A 53 -6.10 23.65 -59.89
C PHE A 53 -5.88 23.80 -61.40
N ASN A 54 -5.70 22.70 -62.14
CA ASN A 54 -5.63 22.76 -63.60
C ASN A 54 -6.96 23.22 -64.20
N LYS A 55 -8.10 22.93 -63.56
CA LYS A 55 -9.40 23.52 -63.94
C LYS A 55 -9.46 25.05 -63.74
N LEU A 56 -8.70 25.63 -62.80
CA LEU A 56 -8.58 27.10 -62.66
C LEU A 56 -7.92 27.77 -63.88
N LYS A 57 -6.94 27.09 -64.53
CA LYS A 57 -6.26 27.62 -65.73
C LYS A 57 -7.18 27.75 -66.95
N PHE A 58 -8.27 26.98 -67.01
CA PHE A 58 -9.22 26.99 -68.13
C PHE A 58 -10.36 28.01 -67.96
N LEU A 59 -10.39 28.77 -66.86
CA LEU A 59 -11.35 29.86 -66.65
C LEU A 59 -10.92 31.12 -67.41
N THR A 60 -10.93 31.04 -68.74
CA THR A 60 -10.90 32.23 -69.61
C THR A 60 -12.28 32.46 -70.19
N VAL A 61 -12.88 33.58 -69.74
CA VAL A 61 -13.88 34.41 -70.43
C VAL A 61 -15.25 33.77 -70.72
N ASP A 62 -16.27 34.39 -70.10
CA ASP A 62 -17.72 34.27 -70.29
C ASP A 62 -18.49 33.09 -69.67
N ALA A 63 -19.64 33.47 -69.08
CA ALA A 63 -20.71 32.71 -68.44
C ALA A 63 -20.50 32.29 -66.97
N GLU A 64 -21.34 32.86 -66.09
CA GLU A 64 -21.64 32.41 -64.72
C GLU A 64 -22.21 30.97 -64.62
N ALA A 65 -22.17 30.19 -65.71
CA ALA A 65 -22.79 28.88 -65.83
C ALA A 65 -21.74 27.80 -66.17
N SER A 66 -20.84 27.48 -65.22
CA SER A 66 -20.25 26.13 -65.09
C SER A 66 -19.33 26.03 -63.86
N PHE A 67 -19.83 26.33 -62.66
CA PHE A 67 -19.22 25.77 -61.46
C PHE A 67 -19.79 24.36 -61.21
N ASN A 68 -19.56 23.46 -62.16
CA ASN A 68 -19.96 22.07 -62.02
C ASN A 68 -18.85 21.33 -61.25
N MET A 69 -18.64 21.75 -60.00
CA MET A 69 -17.90 20.95 -59.03
C MET A 69 -18.82 19.86 -58.50
N ASP A 70 -18.33 18.63 -58.45
CA ASP A 70 -19.04 17.56 -57.74
C ASP A 70 -18.98 17.79 -56.21
N ASP A 71 -19.80 17.06 -55.44
CA ASP A 71 -19.87 17.26 -53.98
C ASP A 71 -18.57 16.88 -53.26
N LYS A 72 -17.75 16.02 -53.87
CA LYS A 72 -16.41 15.69 -53.36
C LYS A 72 -15.44 16.83 -53.56
N GLU A 73 -15.43 17.46 -54.73
CA GLU A 73 -14.63 18.62 -55.07
C GLU A 73 -15.01 19.83 -54.19
N ARG A 74 -16.31 20.06 -53.94
CA ARG A 74 -16.77 21.11 -53.00
C ARG A 74 -16.31 20.86 -51.56
N ALA A 75 -16.22 19.61 -51.13
CA ALA A 75 -15.72 19.25 -49.80
C ALA A 75 -14.20 19.45 -49.71
N ALA A 76 -13.44 19.05 -50.73
CA ALA A 76 -12.00 19.25 -50.79
C ALA A 76 -11.62 20.74 -50.79
N VAL A 77 -12.36 21.58 -51.53
CA VAL A 77 -12.09 23.03 -51.62
C VAL A 77 -12.16 23.76 -50.26
N LYS A 78 -12.96 23.25 -49.31
CA LYS A 78 -13.07 23.82 -47.95
C LYS A 78 -11.87 23.52 -47.06
N ASN A 79 -11.05 22.53 -47.42
CA ASN A 79 -9.86 22.15 -46.65
C ASN A 79 -8.60 22.96 -47.04
N PHE A 80 -8.66 23.75 -48.12
CA PHE A 80 -7.54 24.56 -48.59
C PHE A 80 -7.54 25.96 -47.98
N SER A 81 -6.39 26.37 -47.44
CA SER A 81 -6.09 27.78 -47.18
C SER A 81 -5.20 28.36 -48.27
N CYS A 82 -5.49 29.57 -48.70
CA CYS A 82 -4.69 30.30 -49.68
C CYS A 82 -3.82 31.34 -48.99
N THR A 83 -2.61 31.57 -49.51
CA THR A 83 -1.80 32.75 -49.18
C THR A 83 -1.35 33.39 -50.49
N PHE A 84 -1.63 34.69 -50.67
CA PHE A 84 -1.25 35.42 -51.88
C PHE A 84 0.16 36.01 -51.71
N HIS A 85 1.05 35.68 -52.63
CA HIS A 85 2.35 36.33 -52.80
C HIS A 85 2.39 36.95 -54.20
N GLY A 86 2.40 38.27 -54.28
CA GLY A 86 2.41 38.97 -55.57
C GLY A 86 2.73 40.45 -55.43
N ASP A 87 2.97 41.09 -56.57
CA ASP A 87 3.48 42.47 -56.68
C ASP A 87 2.39 43.55 -56.50
N PHE A 88 1.12 43.15 -56.31
CA PHE A 88 -0.02 44.04 -56.17
C PHE A 88 -0.47 44.19 -54.72
N LYS A 89 -0.84 45.41 -54.32
CA LYS A 89 -1.43 45.68 -53.00
C LYS A 89 -2.92 45.36 -53.02
N LEU A 90 -3.32 44.30 -52.32
CA LEU A 90 -4.72 43.89 -52.21
C LEU A 90 -5.40 44.57 -50.99
N PRO A 91 -6.72 44.85 -51.04
CA PRO A 91 -7.47 45.40 -49.90
C PRO A 91 -7.61 44.41 -48.73
N SER A 92 -7.63 43.10 -49.03
CA SER A 92 -7.62 42.01 -48.06
C SER A 92 -6.87 40.82 -48.64
N ASN A 93 -6.14 40.10 -47.79
CA ASN A 93 -5.42 38.89 -48.20
C ASN A 93 -6.42 37.73 -48.35
N SER A 94 -6.38 37.02 -49.48
CA SER A 94 -7.28 35.89 -49.72
C SER A 94 -6.87 34.69 -48.88
N THR A 95 -7.68 34.31 -47.89
CA THR A 95 -7.45 33.14 -47.02
C THR A 95 -8.18 31.88 -47.49
N SER A 96 -9.17 32.01 -48.37
CA SER A 96 -10.00 30.93 -48.92
C SER A 96 -9.80 30.77 -50.43
N PHE A 97 -9.97 29.55 -50.95
CA PHE A 97 -9.98 29.27 -52.39
C PHE A 97 -10.99 30.14 -53.16
N THR A 98 -12.18 30.37 -52.60
CA THR A 98 -13.20 31.22 -53.24
C THR A 98 -12.75 32.67 -53.36
N ASP A 99 -11.98 33.17 -52.39
CA ASP A 99 -11.46 34.52 -52.41
C ASP A 99 -10.24 34.62 -53.31
N ALA A 100 -9.43 33.57 -53.40
CA ALA A 100 -8.33 33.48 -54.36
C ALA A 100 -8.82 33.57 -55.81
N VAL A 101 -9.95 32.92 -56.14
CA VAL A 101 -10.57 33.02 -57.48
C VAL A 101 -11.05 34.45 -57.77
N LYS A 102 -11.65 35.12 -56.79
CA LYS A 102 -12.07 36.52 -56.93
C LYS A 102 -10.87 37.44 -57.14
N VAL A 103 -9.84 37.29 -56.32
CA VAL A 103 -8.59 38.05 -56.43
C VAL A 103 -7.97 37.83 -57.81
N TYR A 104 -7.85 36.57 -58.25
CA TYR A 104 -7.29 36.23 -59.56
C TYR A 104 -8.02 36.92 -60.72
N ARG A 105 -9.36 36.99 -60.66
CA ARG A 105 -10.18 37.70 -61.67
C ARG A 105 -9.95 39.20 -61.68
N THR A 106 -9.64 39.80 -60.53
CA THR A 106 -9.38 41.24 -60.42
C THR A 106 -7.93 41.63 -60.77
N LEU A 107 -6.99 40.68 -60.86
CA LEU A 107 -5.58 40.99 -61.14
C LEU A 107 -5.34 41.70 -62.48
N PRO A 108 -5.99 41.34 -63.61
CA PRO A 108 -5.83 42.06 -64.88
C PRO A 108 -6.23 43.53 -64.78
N ASP A 109 -7.30 43.84 -64.03
CA ASP A 109 -7.79 45.21 -63.87
C ASP A 109 -6.84 46.06 -63.01
N LEU A 110 -6.09 45.43 -62.09
CA LEU A 110 -5.11 46.08 -61.22
C LEU A 110 -3.80 46.48 -61.92
N LEU A 111 -3.58 46.08 -63.18
CA LEU A 111 -2.42 46.49 -63.98
C LEU A 111 -2.49 47.93 -64.51
N GLY A 112 -3.70 48.50 -64.62
CA GLY A 112 -3.92 49.81 -65.26
C GLY A 112 -3.81 49.75 -66.80
N GLN A 113 -4.10 50.87 -67.49
CA GLN A 113 -4.24 50.90 -68.96
C GLN A 113 -2.95 50.59 -69.74
N ASP A 114 -1.78 50.82 -69.15
CA ASP A 114 -0.45 50.59 -69.77
C ASP A 114 0.57 49.98 -68.78
N GLY A 115 0.12 49.23 -67.78
CA GLY A 115 1.02 48.64 -66.77
C GLY A 115 1.57 49.68 -65.78
N GLU A 116 0.82 50.75 -65.48
CA GLU A 116 1.22 51.83 -64.56
C GLU A 116 1.59 51.33 -63.16
N HIS A 117 1.08 50.16 -62.78
CA HIS A 117 1.36 49.49 -61.51
C HIS A 117 2.25 48.24 -61.65
N ALA A 118 2.85 48.02 -62.82
CA ALA A 118 3.70 46.87 -63.08
C ALA A 118 5.09 47.01 -62.44
N VAL A 119 5.60 45.91 -61.89
CA VAL A 119 6.94 45.82 -61.30
C VAL A 119 7.90 45.14 -62.30
N PRO A 120 9.17 45.58 -62.41
CA PRO A 120 10.14 44.96 -63.32
C PRO A 120 10.45 43.49 -62.95
N LEU A 121 10.10 42.55 -63.84
CA LEU A 121 10.35 41.11 -63.64
C LEU A 121 11.73 40.65 -64.14
N ARG A 122 12.22 41.22 -65.25
CA ARG A 122 13.52 40.88 -65.85
C ARG A 122 14.35 42.13 -66.06
N VAL A 123 15.58 42.11 -65.58
CA VAL A 123 16.54 43.22 -65.72
C VAL A 123 17.71 42.77 -66.59
N TRP A 124 17.96 43.50 -67.67
CA TRP A 124 19.12 43.29 -68.54
C TRP A 124 20.26 44.20 -68.10
N LEU A 125 21.35 43.60 -67.63
CA LEU A 125 22.53 44.34 -67.20
C LEU A 125 23.57 44.34 -68.33
N TYR A 126 24.06 45.51 -68.72
CA TYR A 126 25.10 45.64 -69.72
C TYR A 126 26.49 45.70 -69.04
N PRO A 127 27.46 44.84 -69.43
CA PRO A 127 28.78 44.85 -68.82
C PRO A 127 29.49 46.18 -69.05
N LEU A 128 29.86 46.88 -67.98
CA LEU A 128 30.57 48.18 -68.07
C LEU A 128 31.88 48.09 -68.84
N VAL A 129 32.55 46.93 -68.83
CA VAL A 129 33.79 46.66 -69.57
C VAL A 129 33.63 46.82 -71.09
N LYS A 130 32.42 46.61 -71.61
CA LYS A 130 32.10 46.84 -73.02
C LYS A 130 31.92 48.33 -73.37
N LEU A 131 31.82 49.20 -72.36
CA LEU A 131 31.70 50.66 -72.49
C LEU A 131 33.01 51.38 -72.15
N ASP A 132 33.73 50.95 -71.10
CA ASP A 132 35.06 51.44 -70.72
C ASP A 132 35.96 50.26 -70.31
N SER A 133 37.06 50.06 -71.04
CA SER A 133 38.04 49.01 -70.77
C SER A 133 38.74 49.13 -69.41
N ARG A 134 38.78 50.33 -68.81
CA ARG A 134 39.32 50.56 -67.44
C ARG A 134 38.38 50.08 -66.33
N ALA A 135 37.13 49.78 -66.65
CA ALA A 135 36.16 49.21 -65.70
C ALA A 135 36.30 47.68 -65.55
N ALA A 136 37.26 47.05 -66.24
CA ALA A 136 37.53 45.62 -66.13
C ALA A 136 37.96 45.23 -64.72
N ARG A 137 37.18 44.34 -64.09
CA ARG A 137 37.54 43.69 -62.82
C ARG A 137 37.58 42.18 -63.04
N LEU A 138 38.55 41.51 -62.40
CA LEU A 138 38.63 40.06 -62.41
C LEU A 138 37.39 39.51 -61.70
N GLN A 139 36.56 38.79 -62.43
CA GLN A 139 35.42 38.07 -61.87
C GLN A 139 35.69 36.57 -62.01
N ARG A 140 35.80 35.87 -60.88
CA ARG A 140 35.91 34.41 -60.88
C ARG A 140 34.52 33.78 -60.95
N ASP A 141 34.38 32.78 -61.81
CA ASP A 141 33.22 31.89 -61.79
C ASP A 141 33.34 30.93 -60.61
N ILE A 142 32.19 30.59 -60.03
CA ILE A 142 32.08 29.58 -58.98
C ILE A 142 31.53 28.32 -59.63
N SER A 143 32.12 27.17 -59.31
CA SER A 143 31.73 25.87 -59.80
C SER A 143 30.24 25.61 -59.53
N ARG A 144 29.53 25.17 -60.58
CA ARG A 144 28.13 24.78 -60.47
C ARG A 144 27.92 23.69 -59.42
N ALA A 145 28.89 22.79 -59.27
CA ALA A 145 28.82 21.72 -58.27
C ALA A 145 28.77 22.27 -56.84
N LEU A 146 29.57 23.28 -56.51
CA LEU A 146 29.57 23.89 -55.16
C LEU A 146 28.33 24.74 -54.91
N ILE A 147 27.80 25.40 -55.96
CA ILE A 147 26.53 26.13 -55.88
C ILE A 147 25.37 25.17 -55.60
N THR A 148 25.30 24.06 -56.35
CA THR A 148 24.31 23.00 -56.13
C THR A 148 24.42 22.43 -54.72
N CYS A 149 25.63 22.03 -54.29
CA CYS A 149 25.85 21.46 -52.96
C CYS A 149 25.50 22.44 -51.81
N SER A 150 25.84 23.72 -51.95
CA SER A 150 25.46 24.75 -50.98
C SER A 150 23.94 24.93 -50.90
N SER A 151 23.27 24.86 -52.04
CA SER A 151 21.80 25.00 -52.13
C SER A 151 21.10 23.78 -51.52
N GLU A 152 21.56 22.58 -51.85
CA GLU A 152 21.09 21.31 -51.28
C GLU A 152 21.28 21.26 -49.76
N THR A 153 22.39 21.80 -49.24
CA THR A 153 22.65 21.88 -47.80
C THR A 153 21.63 22.78 -47.09
N ILE A 154 21.36 23.97 -47.64
CA ILE A 154 20.36 24.89 -47.10
C ILE A 154 18.96 24.27 -47.19
N GLU A 155 18.64 23.61 -48.30
CA GLU A 155 17.36 22.94 -48.50
C GLU A 155 17.18 21.77 -47.52
N SER A 156 18.23 20.98 -47.26
CA SER A 156 18.23 19.92 -46.26
C SER A 156 17.94 20.45 -44.85
N LEU A 157 18.57 21.56 -44.44
CA LEU A 157 18.28 22.19 -43.15
C LEU A 157 16.85 22.72 -43.07
N ASN A 158 16.30 23.27 -44.15
CA ASN A 158 14.88 23.67 -44.21
C ASN A 158 13.95 22.45 -44.13
N ARG A 159 14.27 21.32 -44.77
CA ARG A 159 13.51 20.07 -44.65
C ARG A 159 13.50 19.55 -43.22
N THR A 160 14.63 19.62 -42.52
CA THR A 160 14.71 19.28 -41.09
C THR A 160 13.81 20.17 -40.24
N GLU A 161 13.79 21.48 -40.49
CA GLU A 161 12.92 22.43 -39.79
C GLU A 161 11.43 22.12 -40.02
N MET A 162 11.04 21.82 -41.27
CA MET A 162 9.66 21.43 -41.60
C MET A 162 9.24 20.18 -40.82
N ARG A 163 10.09 19.14 -40.81
CA ARG A 163 9.82 17.89 -40.08
C ARG A 163 9.74 18.09 -38.57
N CYS A 164 10.53 19.00 -37.99
CA CYS A 164 10.39 19.38 -36.58
C CYS A 164 9.02 20.02 -36.33
N SER A 165 8.61 20.96 -37.19
CA SER A 165 7.28 21.59 -37.12
C SER A 165 6.15 20.57 -37.22
N ASP A 166 6.31 19.53 -38.03
CA ASP A 166 5.30 18.47 -38.17
C ASP A 166 5.22 17.61 -36.90
N LEU A 167 6.38 17.22 -36.34
CA LEU A 167 6.42 16.50 -35.06
C LEU A 167 5.82 17.31 -33.90
N LEU A 168 6.00 18.64 -33.87
CA LEU A 168 5.40 19.51 -32.84
C LEU A 168 3.87 19.58 -32.92
N LYS A 169 3.28 19.31 -34.09
CA LYS A 169 1.81 19.24 -34.28
C LYS A 169 1.27 17.82 -34.04
N ASP A 170 2.13 16.87 -33.72
CA ASP A 170 1.75 15.51 -33.42
C ASP A 170 1.11 15.44 -32.03
N THR A 171 0.12 14.56 -31.87
CA THR A 171 -0.61 14.39 -30.60
C THR A 171 0.35 14.06 -29.46
N ALA A 172 1.35 13.20 -29.70
CA ALA A 172 2.32 12.86 -28.66
C ALA A 172 3.14 14.08 -28.20
N ALA A 173 3.59 14.96 -29.11
CA ALA A 173 4.32 16.16 -28.70
C ALA A 173 3.43 17.10 -27.89
N THR A 174 2.16 17.26 -28.26
CA THR A 174 1.21 18.10 -27.50
C THR A 174 0.81 17.53 -26.14
N THR A 175 0.92 16.21 -25.95
CA THR A 175 0.58 15.53 -24.69
C THR A 175 1.77 15.42 -23.75
N PHE A 176 3.00 15.43 -24.26
CA PHE A 176 4.22 15.23 -23.46
C PHE A 176 5.14 16.46 -23.56
N PRO A 177 5.14 17.36 -22.54
CA PRO A 177 5.91 18.61 -22.58
C PRO A 177 7.42 18.42 -22.80
N ALA A 178 8.01 17.35 -22.25
CA ALA A 178 9.44 17.07 -22.44
C ALA A 178 9.79 16.71 -23.89
N MET A 179 8.89 16.02 -24.59
CA MET A 179 9.06 15.70 -26.01
C MET A 179 8.94 16.96 -26.87
N GLU A 180 7.93 17.79 -26.59
CA GLU A 180 7.76 19.10 -27.24
C GLU A 180 9.04 19.93 -27.12
N LYS A 181 9.55 20.08 -25.90
CA LYS A 181 10.77 20.84 -25.62
C LYS A 181 11.97 20.34 -26.41
N LYS A 182 12.20 19.01 -26.46
CA LYS A 182 13.32 18.41 -27.23
C LYS A 182 13.25 18.75 -28.72
N VAL A 183 12.05 18.68 -29.32
CA VAL A 183 11.86 19.00 -30.73
C VAL A 183 11.99 20.51 -30.99
N GLN A 184 11.50 21.35 -30.07
CA GLN A 184 11.69 22.80 -30.13
C GLN A 184 13.17 23.19 -30.04
N ASP A 185 13.92 22.59 -29.11
CA ASP A 185 15.35 22.82 -28.93
C ASP A 185 16.12 22.46 -30.21
N LEU A 186 15.84 21.31 -30.84
CA LEU A 186 16.43 20.97 -32.13
C LEU A 186 16.10 22.00 -33.21
N MET A 187 14.82 22.38 -33.33
CA MET A 187 14.37 23.35 -34.34
C MET A 187 15.09 24.70 -34.18
N GLN A 188 15.23 25.18 -32.94
CA GLN A 188 15.93 26.43 -32.64
C GLN A 188 17.43 26.34 -32.95
N MET A 189 18.10 25.25 -32.57
CA MET A 189 19.51 25.04 -32.88
C MET A 189 19.77 24.94 -34.38
N CYS A 190 18.92 24.23 -35.13
CA CYS A 190 19.00 24.14 -36.59
C CYS A 190 18.78 25.51 -37.26
N ARG A 191 17.84 26.32 -36.77
CA ARG A 191 17.64 27.70 -37.25
C ARG A 191 18.86 28.57 -37.03
N GLN A 192 19.44 28.51 -35.82
CA GLN A 192 20.66 29.26 -35.50
C GLN A 192 21.82 28.84 -36.41
N TYR A 193 22.07 27.53 -36.53
CA TYR A 193 23.12 27.00 -37.40
C TYR A 193 22.92 27.40 -38.87
N LYS A 194 21.69 27.34 -39.38
CA LYS A 194 21.34 27.75 -40.75
C LYS A 194 21.69 29.22 -40.99
N LEU A 195 21.35 30.10 -40.05
CA LEU A 195 21.69 31.53 -40.14
C LEU A 195 23.20 31.74 -40.15
N ASP A 196 23.94 31.09 -39.25
CA ASP A 196 25.40 31.19 -39.18
C ASP A 196 26.07 30.67 -40.46
N PHE A 197 25.54 29.57 -41.02
CA PHE A 197 25.99 28.99 -42.28
C PHE A 197 25.73 29.92 -43.47
N MET A 198 24.51 30.49 -43.57
CA MET A 198 24.15 31.45 -44.61
C MET A 198 24.99 32.74 -44.51
N GLN A 199 25.28 33.23 -43.31
CA GLN A 199 26.16 34.38 -43.11
C GLN A 199 27.61 34.09 -43.54
N LYS A 200 28.14 32.91 -43.17
CA LYS A 200 29.47 32.46 -43.62
C LYS A 200 29.57 32.42 -45.14
N ILE A 201 28.62 31.75 -45.80
CA ILE A 201 28.57 31.69 -47.27
C ILE A 201 28.38 33.09 -47.87
N GLY A 202 27.47 33.90 -47.34
CA GLY A 202 27.18 35.26 -47.80
C GLY A 202 28.38 36.20 -47.74
N SER A 203 29.29 36.01 -46.78
CA SER A 203 30.55 36.77 -46.70
C SER A 203 31.63 36.29 -47.67
N VAL A 204 31.64 34.99 -47.99
CA VAL A 204 32.68 34.34 -48.79
C VAL A 204 32.38 34.45 -50.29
N LEU A 205 31.12 34.32 -50.72
CA LEU A 205 30.74 34.37 -52.14
C LEU A 205 31.18 35.66 -52.86
N PRO A 206 30.98 36.88 -52.30
CA PRO A 206 31.47 38.11 -52.93
C PRO A 206 33.01 38.17 -52.99
N SER A 207 33.68 37.64 -51.96
CA SER A 207 35.14 37.62 -51.87
C SER A 207 35.77 36.68 -52.91
N ILE A 208 35.16 35.51 -53.17
CA ILE A 208 35.58 34.60 -54.23
C ILE A 208 35.35 35.23 -55.60
N ARG A 209 34.14 35.77 -55.85
CA ARG A 209 33.81 36.42 -57.12
C ARG A 209 34.72 37.61 -57.42
N GLY A 210 35.08 38.40 -56.41
CA GLY A 210 35.99 39.54 -56.53
C GLY A 210 37.49 39.19 -56.55
N GLY A 211 37.86 37.91 -56.50
CA GLY A 211 39.24 37.43 -56.57
C GLY A 211 40.06 37.51 -55.27
N GLY A 212 39.43 37.86 -54.14
CA GLY A 212 40.09 38.00 -52.83
C GLY A 212 40.25 36.69 -52.03
N LYS A 213 39.52 35.64 -52.38
CA LYS A 213 39.65 34.27 -51.80
C LYS A 213 39.61 33.21 -52.90
N GLU A 214 40.18 32.04 -52.62
CA GLU A 214 40.05 30.86 -53.47
C GLU A 214 38.75 30.09 -53.19
N GLU A 215 38.32 29.31 -54.17
CA GLU A 215 37.11 28.49 -54.10
C GLU A 215 37.22 27.34 -53.08
N SER A 216 38.45 26.91 -52.77
CA SER A 216 38.77 25.91 -51.74
C SER A 216 38.20 26.25 -50.35
N VAL A 217 38.02 27.54 -50.04
CA VAL A 217 37.41 28.00 -48.78
C VAL A 217 35.93 27.62 -48.70
N LEU A 218 35.20 27.67 -49.83
CA LEU A 218 33.80 27.24 -49.87
C LEU A 218 33.69 25.72 -49.74
N GLU A 219 34.61 24.98 -50.36
CA GLU A 219 34.71 23.52 -50.22
C GLU A 219 35.00 23.11 -48.76
N GLU A 220 35.86 23.85 -48.06
CA GLU A 220 36.15 23.63 -46.64
C GLU A 220 34.92 23.86 -45.75
N ILE A 221 34.13 24.91 -46.01
CA ILE A 221 32.88 25.18 -45.27
C ILE A 221 31.87 24.04 -45.46
N LEU A 222 31.73 23.51 -46.68
CA LEU A 222 30.83 22.39 -46.98
C LEU A 222 31.32 21.10 -46.31
N LYS A 223 32.62 20.80 -46.38
CA LYS A 223 33.21 19.66 -45.66
C LYS A 223 33.09 19.79 -44.15
N ALA A 224 33.19 21.01 -43.62
CA ALA A 224 32.99 21.27 -42.19
C ALA A 224 31.53 21.00 -41.77
N HIS A 225 30.55 21.32 -42.63
CA HIS A 225 29.16 20.94 -42.41
C HIS A 225 28.97 19.42 -42.39
N GLU A 226 29.52 18.69 -43.37
CA GLU A 226 29.42 17.23 -43.42
C GLU A 226 30.02 16.54 -42.18
N ARG A 227 31.08 17.10 -41.61
CA ARG A 227 31.72 16.60 -40.39
C ARG A 227 31.04 17.06 -39.10
N SER A 228 30.16 18.06 -39.17
CA SER A 228 29.45 18.59 -38.02
C SER A 228 28.31 17.66 -37.58
N PRO A 229 27.84 17.75 -36.33
CA PRO A 229 26.63 17.04 -35.90
C PRO A 229 25.35 17.54 -36.60
N PHE A 230 25.41 18.66 -37.32
CA PHE A 230 24.30 19.20 -38.12
C PHE A 230 24.24 18.60 -39.53
N ASN A 231 25.01 17.54 -39.82
CA ASN A 231 24.92 16.86 -41.11
C ASN A 231 23.53 16.22 -41.31
N ASN A 232 23.12 16.07 -42.58
CA ASN A 232 21.81 15.55 -42.93
C ASN A 232 21.53 14.13 -42.39
N LYS A 233 22.55 13.27 -42.30
CA LYS A 233 22.37 11.86 -41.86
C LYS A 233 22.01 11.79 -40.37
N ASP A 234 22.74 12.52 -39.54
CA ASP A 234 22.52 12.51 -38.08
C ASP A 234 21.17 13.16 -37.73
N LEU A 235 20.85 14.30 -38.36
CA LEU A 235 19.57 14.98 -38.17
C LEU A 235 18.38 14.10 -38.61
N ASP A 236 18.47 13.46 -39.78
CA ASP A 236 17.43 12.55 -40.27
C ASP A 236 17.27 11.33 -39.36
N GLN A 237 18.38 10.76 -38.88
CA GLN A 237 18.35 9.62 -37.98
C GLN A 237 17.67 9.97 -36.65
N TRP A 238 18.00 11.13 -36.06
CA TRP A 238 17.35 11.59 -34.83
C TRP A 238 15.85 11.80 -35.03
N LEU A 239 15.46 12.50 -36.12
CA LEU A 239 14.05 12.73 -36.44
C LEU A 239 13.27 11.43 -36.69
N LYS A 240 13.90 10.43 -37.34
CA LYS A 240 13.30 9.10 -37.51
C LYS A 240 13.09 8.39 -36.17
N THR A 241 14.04 8.48 -35.24
CA THR A 241 13.88 7.92 -33.89
C THR A 241 12.75 8.61 -33.14
N LYS A 242 12.67 9.95 -33.20
CA LYS A 242 11.57 10.71 -32.58
C LYS A 242 10.20 10.46 -33.20
N GLY A 243 10.13 10.22 -34.51
CA GLY A 243 8.92 9.75 -35.18
C GLY A 243 8.45 8.40 -34.62
N LYS A 244 9.35 7.43 -34.51
CA LYS A 244 9.04 6.10 -33.92
C LYS A 244 8.61 6.19 -32.45
N GLU A 245 9.23 7.08 -31.69
CA GLU A 245 8.86 7.38 -30.30
C GLU A 245 7.41 7.88 -30.25
N SER A 246 7.08 8.87 -31.07
CA SER A 246 5.73 9.42 -31.20
C SER A 246 4.70 8.36 -31.58
N ASP A 247 4.98 7.55 -32.60
CA ASP A 247 4.06 6.50 -33.05
C ASP A 247 3.79 5.44 -31.98
N THR A 248 4.84 5.10 -31.21
CA THR A 248 4.72 4.19 -30.08
C THR A 248 3.84 4.80 -28.99
N LEU A 249 4.12 6.04 -28.56
CA LEU A 249 3.35 6.73 -27.54
C LEU A 249 1.87 6.90 -27.94
N LYS A 250 1.58 7.29 -29.19
CA LYS A 250 0.21 7.34 -29.73
C LYS A 250 -0.52 6.01 -29.62
N SER A 251 0.17 4.90 -29.91
CA SER A 251 -0.39 3.55 -29.79
C SER A 251 -0.80 3.20 -28.35
N PHE A 252 0.00 3.63 -27.36
CA PHE A 252 -0.31 3.46 -25.93
C PHE A 252 -1.43 4.41 -25.47
N LEU A 253 -1.38 5.69 -25.84
CA LEU A 253 -2.42 6.66 -25.52
C LEU A 253 -3.79 6.21 -26.05
N LYS A 254 -3.87 5.68 -27.28
CA LYS A 254 -5.11 5.12 -27.83
C LYS A 254 -5.64 3.92 -27.05
N GLN A 255 -4.78 3.15 -26.39
CA GLN A 255 -5.21 2.04 -25.52
C GLN A 255 -5.63 2.53 -24.14
N LEU A 256 -4.96 3.53 -23.59
CA LEU A 256 -5.32 4.17 -22.31
C LEU A 256 -6.65 4.93 -22.41
N ASP A 257 -6.91 5.59 -23.54
CA ASP A 257 -8.18 6.27 -23.82
C ASP A 257 -9.37 5.29 -23.85
N LYS A 258 -9.17 4.08 -24.39
CA LYS A 258 -10.17 2.99 -24.32
C LYS A 258 -10.47 2.53 -22.89
N LEU A 259 -9.54 2.72 -21.96
CA LEU A 259 -9.75 2.45 -20.54
C LEU A 259 -10.43 3.64 -19.84
N GLY A 260 -10.70 4.75 -20.52
CA GLY A 260 -11.30 5.96 -19.96
C GLY A 260 -10.41 6.64 -18.92
N VAL A 261 -9.09 6.62 -19.12
CA VAL A 261 -8.12 7.26 -18.22
C VAL A 261 -7.55 8.48 -18.94
N LYS A 262 -7.48 9.62 -18.24
CA LYS A 262 -6.92 10.86 -18.76
C LYS A 262 -5.47 11.06 -18.32
N MET A 263 -4.74 11.84 -19.11
CA MET A 263 -3.45 12.38 -18.70
C MET A 263 -3.67 13.48 -17.67
N GLU A 264 -2.86 13.46 -16.61
CA GLU A 264 -2.85 14.49 -15.57
C GLU A 264 -1.40 14.95 -15.34
N ASP A 265 -1.18 16.25 -15.54
CA ASP A 265 0.15 16.86 -15.41
C ASP A 265 0.39 17.40 -13.98
N HIS A 266 -0.67 17.62 -13.21
CA HIS A 266 -0.64 18.17 -11.85
C HIS A 266 -0.95 17.11 -10.80
N LEU A 267 -0.04 16.15 -10.67
CA LEU A 267 -0.16 15.06 -9.69
C LEU A 267 -0.32 15.58 -8.25
N ASP A 268 0.36 16.67 -7.91
CA ASP A 268 0.36 17.26 -6.56
C ASP A 268 -1.03 17.75 -6.11
N ASP A 269 -1.84 18.26 -7.05
CA ASP A 269 -3.22 18.71 -6.78
C ASP A 269 -4.12 17.51 -6.45
N LEU A 270 -3.89 16.39 -7.13
CA LEU A 270 -4.66 15.14 -6.96
C LEU A 270 -4.27 14.37 -5.69
N LEU A 271 -3.01 14.48 -5.27
CA LEU A 271 -2.53 13.95 -3.98
C LEU A 271 -3.03 14.76 -2.78
N SER A 272 -3.49 15.99 -3.02
CA SER A 272 -4.05 16.87 -1.99
C SER A 272 -5.57 16.73 -1.82
N ASP A 273 -6.22 15.89 -2.63
CA ASP A 273 -7.66 15.65 -2.61
C ASP A 273 -8.03 14.66 -1.48
N LEU A 274 -8.79 15.12 -0.49
CA LEU A 274 -9.19 14.34 0.69
C LEU A 274 -10.16 13.19 0.38
N ASP A 275 -10.88 13.25 -0.75
CA ASP A 275 -11.78 12.19 -1.18
C ASP A 275 -11.03 11.02 -1.85
N VAL A 276 -9.73 11.18 -2.11
CA VAL A 276 -8.90 10.23 -2.84
C VAL A 276 -7.89 9.60 -1.91
N ARG A 277 -8.09 8.33 -1.60
CA ARG A 277 -7.20 7.58 -0.72
C ARG A 277 -5.98 7.03 -1.47
N ASN A 278 -6.21 6.54 -2.68
CA ASN A 278 -5.17 5.93 -3.51
C ASN A 278 -5.16 6.55 -4.90
N VAL A 279 -3.98 6.96 -5.37
CA VAL A 279 -3.78 7.38 -6.76
C VAL A 279 -2.91 6.35 -7.46
N VAL A 280 -3.47 5.70 -8.48
CA VAL A 280 -2.77 4.70 -9.31
C VAL A 280 -2.40 5.34 -10.63
N CYS A 281 -1.11 5.49 -10.85
CA CYS A 281 -0.55 6.24 -11.96
C CYS A 281 0.19 5.33 -12.94
N PHE A 282 -0.22 5.32 -14.20
CA PHE A 282 0.60 4.76 -15.28
C PHE A 282 1.59 5.83 -15.74
N SER A 283 2.87 5.69 -15.39
CA SER A 283 3.89 6.69 -15.71
C SER A 283 4.79 6.24 -16.86
N PHE A 284 4.96 7.11 -17.86
CA PHE A 284 5.99 6.97 -18.88
C PHE A 284 7.33 7.47 -18.32
N THR A 285 8.26 6.55 -18.09
CA THR A 285 9.48 6.81 -17.31
C THR A 285 10.70 7.15 -18.17
N SER A 286 10.63 6.94 -19.47
CA SER A 286 11.76 7.18 -20.39
C SER A 286 11.58 8.37 -21.33
N VAL A 287 10.38 8.97 -21.41
CA VAL A 287 10.11 10.12 -22.30
C VAL A 287 10.92 11.36 -21.87
N ASP A 288 11.14 11.53 -20.57
CA ASP A 288 11.83 12.69 -19.99
C ASP A 288 13.36 12.57 -19.94
N GLN A 289 13.92 11.48 -20.50
CA GLN A 289 15.37 11.24 -20.47
C GLN A 289 16.18 12.37 -21.14
N PRO A 290 17.33 12.79 -20.58
CA PRO A 290 18.22 13.75 -21.25
C PRO A 290 18.67 13.25 -22.63
N ASP A 291 18.67 14.12 -23.64
CA ASP A 291 19.01 13.74 -25.02
C ASP A 291 20.48 14.08 -25.34
N ALA A 292 21.32 13.05 -25.43
CA ALA A 292 22.75 13.20 -25.69
C ALA A 292 23.06 13.85 -27.04
N PHE A 293 22.20 13.67 -28.06
CA PHE A 293 22.38 14.27 -29.37
C PHE A 293 22.13 15.79 -29.32
N LEU A 294 21.11 16.25 -28.60
CA LEU A 294 20.86 17.68 -28.40
C LEU A 294 22.01 18.36 -27.64
N VAL A 295 22.60 17.69 -26.66
CA VAL A 295 23.79 18.19 -25.94
C VAL A 295 24.98 18.34 -26.90
N LYS A 296 25.20 17.35 -27.79
CA LYS A 296 26.25 17.41 -28.83
C LYS A 296 26.06 18.60 -29.78
N LEU A 297 24.82 18.88 -30.20
CA LEU A 297 24.49 20.03 -31.05
C LEU A 297 24.71 21.37 -30.32
N SER A 298 24.25 21.46 -29.07
CA SER A 298 24.43 22.66 -28.25
C SER A 298 25.91 22.98 -28.06
N ASN A 299 26.73 21.98 -27.76
CA ASN A 299 28.18 22.15 -27.61
C ASN A 299 28.86 22.65 -28.89
N HIS A 300 28.36 22.26 -30.07
CA HIS A 300 28.90 22.72 -31.35
C HIS A 300 28.57 24.18 -31.67
N LEU A 301 27.44 24.70 -31.14
CA LEU A 301 27.02 26.09 -31.33
C LEU A 301 27.64 27.07 -30.32
N ARG A 302 28.30 26.58 -29.26
CA ARG A 302 28.92 27.44 -28.25
C ARG A 302 30.16 28.17 -28.79
N PRO A 303 30.37 29.46 -28.45
CA PRO A 303 31.60 30.18 -28.80
C PRO A 303 32.83 29.55 -28.15
N ALA A 304 33.94 29.45 -28.88
CA ALA A 304 35.20 28.93 -28.35
C ALA A 304 35.73 29.85 -27.23
N GLY A 305 35.71 29.37 -25.96
CA GLY A 305 36.33 30.08 -24.83
C GLY A 305 35.64 29.96 -23.46
N MET A 306 34.42 29.42 -23.35
CA MET A 306 33.78 29.15 -22.05
C MET A 306 33.87 27.66 -21.72
N VAL A 307 34.86 27.29 -20.89
CA VAL A 307 34.95 25.97 -20.27
C VAL A 307 34.41 26.08 -18.85
N ASP A 308 33.20 25.56 -18.61
CA ASP A 308 32.80 25.22 -17.25
C ASP A 308 33.43 23.89 -16.88
N SER A 309 34.18 23.87 -15.78
CA SER A 309 34.85 22.71 -15.20
C SER A 309 33.87 21.77 -14.48
N ALA A 310 32.74 21.43 -15.10
CA ALA A 310 31.80 20.45 -14.55
C ALA A 310 31.09 19.68 -15.67
N GLY A 311 31.50 18.42 -15.87
CA GLY A 311 30.65 17.38 -16.47
C GLY A 311 31.00 16.84 -17.86
N SER A 312 32.15 17.17 -18.47
CA SER A 312 32.43 16.75 -19.86
C SER A 312 33.08 15.35 -20.02
N SER A 313 33.18 14.51 -18.99
CA SER A 313 33.92 13.23 -19.09
C SER A 313 33.11 11.93 -19.05
N ASP A 314 31.80 11.90 -18.76
CA ASP A 314 31.10 10.60 -18.51
C ASP A 314 29.87 10.27 -19.37
N LEU A 315 29.52 11.06 -20.40
CA LEU A 315 28.44 10.67 -21.33
C LEU A 315 29.02 9.98 -22.57
N GLN A 316 29.64 8.82 -22.39
CA GLN A 316 29.88 7.87 -23.49
C GLN A 316 28.54 7.25 -23.89
N ASP A 317 28.04 7.54 -25.10
CA ASP A 317 27.12 6.73 -25.94
C ASP A 317 26.06 5.83 -25.27
N THR A 318 25.53 6.16 -24.09
CA THR A 318 24.37 5.48 -23.50
C THR A 318 23.09 6.10 -24.03
N ASN A 319 22.93 6.15 -25.36
CA ASN A 319 21.60 6.29 -25.93
C ASN A 319 20.94 4.90 -25.80
N THR A 320 20.56 4.53 -24.58
CA THR A 320 19.77 3.32 -24.35
C THR A 320 18.49 3.49 -25.15
N ASP A 321 18.40 2.77 -26.27
CA ASP A 321 17.21 2.72 -27.11
C ASP A 321 16.07 2.10 -26.30
N TRP A 322 15.40 2.91 -25.49
CA TRP A 322 14.29 2.47 -24.65
C TRP A 322 13.10 2.03 -25.51
N LEU A 323 13.13 2.25 -26.83
CA LEU A 323 12.19 1.69 -27.79
C LEU A 323 12.59 0.27 -28.26
N SER A 324 13.53 -0.38 -27.58
CA SER A 324 13.86 -1.79 -27.80
C SER A 324 12.60 -2.68 -27.79
N SER A 325 12.68 -3.84 -28.44
CA SER A 325 11.58 -4.82 -28.43
C SER A 325 11.17 -5.20 -27.01
N ASP A 326 12.16 -5.34 -26.13
CA ASP A 326 12.00 -5.86 -24.78
C ASP A 326 11.33 -4.82 -23.89
N THR A 327 11.78 -3.56 -23.96
CA THR A 327 11.15 -2.45 -23.23
C THR A 327 9.71 -2.23 -23.69
N ARG A 328 9.44 -2.28 -25.01
CA ARG A 328 8.06 -2.19 -25.53
C ARG A 328 7.19 -3.35 -25.06
N GLN A 329 7.74 -4.55 -24.94
CA GLN A 329 7.02 -5.70 -24.38
C GLN A 329 6.70 -5.49 -22.89
N THR A 330 7.66 -4.98 -22.12
CA THR A 330 7.47 -4.62 -20.71
C THR A 330 6.39 -3.55 -20.55
N MET A 331 6.41 -2.47 -21.34
CA MET A 331 5.36 -1.45 -21.33
C MET A 331 3.98 -2.03 -21.66
N ARG A 332 3.88 -2.96 -22.62
CA ARG A 332 2.60 -3.65 -22.92
C ARG A 332 2.13 -4.52 -21.76
N LYS A 333 3.04 -5.20 -21.06
CA LYS A 333 2.70 -5.98 -19.85
C LYS A 333 2.17 -5.05 -18.75
N GLN A 334 2.84 -3.93 -18.51
CA GLN A 334 2.41 -2.92 -17.54
C GLN A 334 1.04 -2.32 -17.92
N LEU A 335 0.82 -2.01 -19.20
CA LEU A 335 -0.48 -1.49 -19.64
C LEU A 335 -1.62 -2.50 -19.42
N LYS A 336 -1.38 -3.80 -19.69
CA LYS A 336 -2.35 -4.86 -19.41
C LYS A 336 -2.65 -4.94 -17.91
N LEU A 337 -1.61 -4.95 -17.09
CA LEU A 337 -1.72 -4.98 -15.63
C LEU A 337 -2.52 -3.78 -15.10
N PHE A 338 -2.25 -2.58 -15.62
CA PHE A 338 -2.98 -1.36 -15.28
C PHE A 338 -4.47 -1.45 -15.64
N GLY A 339 -4.79 -2.03 -16.80
CA GLY A 339 -6.17 -2.28 -17.20
C GLY A 339 -6.89 -3.33 -16.34
N GLU A 340 -6.18 -4.34 -15.85
CA GLU A 340 -6.72 -5.32 -14.89
C GLU A 340 -6.93 -4.71 -13.50
N LEU A 341 -6.00 -3.88 -13.02
CA LEU A 341 -6.14 -3.12 -11.79
C LEU A 341 -7.36 -2.21 -11.80
N LYS A 342 -7.56 -1.45 -12.89
CA LYS A 342 -8.73 -0.58 -13.03
C LYS A 342 -10.06 -1.34 -13.03
N LYS A 343 -10.07 -2.59 -13.51
CA LYS A 343 -11.29 -3.43 -13.52
C LYS A 343 -11.56 -4.11 -12.18
N SER A 344 -10.52 -4.37 -11.40
CA SER A 344 -10.62 -5.06 -10.10
C SER A 344 -10.84 -4.09 -8.95
N SER A 345 -10.38 -2.85 -9.08
CA SER A 345 -10.67 -1.76 -8.14
C SER A 345 -12.10 -1.26 -8.36
N ASN A 346 -12.99 -1.58 -7.41
CA ASN A 346 -14.39 -1.15 -7.35
C ASN A 346 -14.62 -0.04 -6.31
N SER A 347 -13.55 0.57 -5.80
CA SER A 347 -13.63 1.54 -4.72
C SER A 347 -13.59 2.96 -5.28
N ASP A 348 -14.60 3.77 -4.95
CA ASP A 348 -14.70 5.18 -5.35
C ASP A 348 -13.55 6.04 -4.79
N ASP A 349 -12.77 5.49 -3.84
CA ASP A 349 -11.62 6.12 -3.18
C ASP A 349 -10.30 6.04 -3.99
N THR A 350 -10.31 5.34 -5.14
CA THR A 350 -9.10 5.07 -5.92
C THR A 350 -9.19 5.70 -7.31
N LYS A 351 -8.32 6.67 -7.61
CA LYS A 351 -8.26 7.35 -8.91
C LYS A 351 -7.14 6.77 -9.79
N PHE A 352 -7.47 6.54 -11.06
CA PHE A 352 -6.52 6.07 -12.08
C PHE A 352 -6.14 7.22 -13.01
N ILE A 353 -4.85 7.45 -13.20
CA ILE A 353 -4.31 8.54 -14.03
C ILE A 353 -3.12 8.07 -14.88
N VAL A 354 -2.75 8.88 -15.88
CA VAL A 354 -1.53 8.71 -16.67
C VAL A 354 -0.64 9.93 -16.46
N THR A 355 0.67 9.74 -16.36
CA THR A 355 1.65 10.84 -16.28
C THR A 355 2.95 10.50 -17.02
N SER A 356 3.89 11.44 -17.07
CA SER A 356 5.29 11.21 -17.46
C SER A 356 6.22 11.71 -16.36
N LYS A 357 6.97 10.80 -15.72
CA LYS A 357 7.97 11.13 -14.71
C LYS A 357 9.19 10.25 -14.91
N TYR A 358 10.34 10.88 -15.14
CA TYR A 358 11.60 10.16 -15.33
C TYR A 358 11.93 9.23 -14.14
N ALA A 359 12.23 7.96 -14.44
CA ALA A 359 12.74 7.00 -13.46
C ALA A 359 13.75 6.05 -14.10
N GLU A 360 15.02 6.15 -13.70
CA GLU A 360 16.11 5.36 -14.27
C GLU A 360 15.98 3.85 -13.96
N SER A 361 15.46 3.51 -12.77
CA SER A 361 15.33 2.12 -12.32
C SER A 361 14.27 1.30 -13.09
N HIS A 362 13.40 1.95 -13.87
CA HIS A 362 12.29 1.30 -14.58
C HIS A 362 12.16 1.86 -16.00
N PRO A 363 12.89 1.34 -17.00
CA PRO A 363 12.82 1.87 -18.37
C PRO A 363 11.47 1.61 -19.05
N GLY A 364 10.99 2.60 -19.81
CA GLY A 364 9.74 2.54 -20.57
C GLY A 364 8.54 3.10 -19.81
N ALA A 365 7.89 2.26 -19.00
CA ALA A 365 6.75 2.64 -18.16
C ALA A 365 6.65 1.76 -16.91
N CYS A 366 6.22 2.33 -15.78
CA CYS A 366 5.86 1.62 -14.54
C CYS A 366 4.52 2.16 -14.01
N ILE A 367 3.82 1.34 -13.24
CA ILE A 367 2.64 1.74 -12.48
C ILE A 367 3.11 2.18 -11.09
N PHE A 368 2.85 3.42 -10.72
CA PHE A 368 3.12 3.95 -9.38
C PHE A 368 1.83 4.06 -8.58
N ILE A 369 1.92 3.78 -7.28
CA ILE A 369 0.82 3.95 -6.33
C ILE A 369 1.26 4.99 -5.31
N TYR A 370 0.38 5.96 -5.09
CA TYR A 370 0.48 6.94 -4.02
C TYR A 370 -0.66 6.67 -3.04
N GLU A 371 -0.31 6.48 -1.76
CA GLU A 371 -1.23 6.12 -0.69
C GLU A 371 -1.35 7.30 0.29
N ASP A 372 -2.58 7.64 0.67
CA ASP A 372 -2.93 8.65 1.68
C ASP A 372 -2.24 10.03 1.47
N GLY A 373 -2.17 10.50 0.23
CA GLY A 373 -1.60 11.81 -0.13
C GLY A 373 -0.09 11.93 0.08
N CYS A 374 0.63 10.81 0.19
CA CYS A 374 2.09 10.81 0.32
C CYS A 374 2.78 10.92 -1.05
N ASP A 375 3.82 11.75 -1.14
CA ASP A 375 4.65 11.92 -2.34
C ASP A 375 5.56 10.71 -2.63
N ASP A 376 5.69 9.78 -1.68
CA ASP A 376 6.52 8.58 -1.80
C ASP A 376 5.82 7.51 -2.66
N ALA A 377 6.06 7.60 -3.96
CA ALA A 377 5.54 6.65 -4.95
C ALA A 377 6.13 5.24 -4.78
N VAL A 378 5.27 4.24 -4.66
CA VAL A 378 5.69 2.82 -4.69
C VAL A 378 5.40 2.24 -6.07
N CYS A 379 6.41 1.69 -6.77
CA CYS A 379 6.16 0.97 -8.03
C CYS A 379 5.36 -0.30 -7.70
N PHE A 380 4.22 -0.47 -8.36
CA PHE A 380 3.36 -1.63 -8.16
C PHE A 380 4.03 -2.88 -8.71
N VAL A 381 4.09 -3.90 -7.86
CA VAL A 381 4.56 -5.23 -8.23
C VAL A 381 3.39 -6.19 -8.06
N SER A 382 3.05 -6.91 -9.12
CA SER A 382 2.01 -7.93 -9.09
C SER A 382 2.50 -9.15 -8.28
N PRO A 383 1.66 -9.74 -7.42
CA PRO A 383 1.98 -11.00 -6.76
C PRO A 383 2.29 -12.12 -7.75
N SER A 384 3.21 -12.99 -7.39
CA SER A 384 3.59 -14.17 -8.15
C SER A 384 2.43 -15.16 -8.15
N LYS A 385 2.18 -15.78 -9.32
CA LYS A 385 1.14 -16.81 -9.44
C LYS A 385 1.42 -17.94 -8.44
N PRO A 386 0.50 -18.24 -7.50
CA PRO A 386 0.70 -19.32 -6.54
C PRO A 386 0.81 -20.69 -7.22
N ALA A 387 1.56 -21.61 -6.60
CA ALA A 387 1.61 -22.99 -7.07
C ALA A 387 0.26 -23.68 -6.86
N THR A 388 -0.07 -24.64 -7.73
CA THR A 388 -1.31 -25.42 -7.61
C THR A 388 -1.32 -26.17 -6.27
N PRO A 389 -2.34 -25.98 -5.42
CA PRO A 389 -2.38 -26.61 -4.10
C PRO A 389 -2.58 -28.12 -4.19
N SER A 390 -2.00 -28.87 -3.26
CA SER A 390 -2.23 -30.31 -3.12
C SER A 390 -3.19 -30.59 -1.97
N THR A 391 -4.02 -31.63 -2.07
CA THR A 391 -5.12 -31.86 -1.12
C THR A 391 -5.15 -33.30 -0.63
N THR A 392 -5.33 -33.47 0.67
CA THR A 392 -5.65 -34.75 1.31
C THR A 392 -7.12 -34.73 1.75
N ALA A 393 -7.91 -35.67 1.25
CA ALA A 393 -9.35 -35.72 1.46
C ALA A 393 -9.74 -36.36 2.80
N SER A 394 -10.70 -35.73 3.48
CA SER A 394 -11.46 -36.26 4.60
C SER A 394 -12.95 -36.32 4.21
N TYR A 395 -13.84 -36.63 5.14
CA TYR A 395 -15.28 -36.78 4.87
C TYR A 395 -16.04 -35.46 4.76
N ASP A 396 -15.75 -34.51 5.64
CA ASP A 396 -16.35 -33.18 5.64
C ASP A 396 -15.30 -32.08 5.46
N SER A 397 -14.08 -32.46 5.06
CA SER A 397 -12.94 -31.55 5.05
C SER A 397 -11.86 -31.92 4.04
N PHE A 398 -11.07 -30.93 3.64
CA PHE A 398 -9.81 -31.12 2.92
C PHE A 398 -8.67 -30.53 3.71
N THR A 399 -7.56 -31.26 3.85
CA THR A 399 -6.28 -30.67 4.26
C THR A 399 -5.55 -30.25 2.99
N VAL A 400 -5.44 -28.94 2.78
CA VAL A 400 -4.84 -28.32 1.60
C VAL A 400 -3.43 -27.87 1.95
N THR A 401 -2.44 -28.35 1.22
CA THR A 401 -1.05 -27.89 1.32
C THR A 401 -0.81 -26.79 0.29
N VAL A 402 -0.29 -25.66 0.75
CA VAL A 402 -0.08 -24.45 -0.07
C VAL A 402 1.39 -24.04 -0.04
N SER A 403 1.87 -23.45 -1.14
CA SER A 403 3.21 -22.89 -1.21
C SER A 403 3.32 -21.60 -0.40
N GLU A 404 4.54 -21.27 0.04
CA GLU A 404 4.83 -20.01 0.72
C GLU A 404 4.49 -18.82 -0.20
N PRO A 405 3.73 -17.80 0.29
CA PRO A 405 3.42 -16.62 -0.49
C PRO A 405 4.68 -15.77 -0.71
N ASP A 406 4.70 -14.99 -1.79
CA ASP A 406 5.81 -14.08 -2.04
C ASP A 406 5.80 -12.86 -1.10
N SER A 407 6.90 -12.10 -1.09
CA SER A 407 7.06 -10.95 -0.19
C SER A 407 6.09 -9.80 -0.46
N VAL A 408 5.42 -9.79 -1.62
CA VAL A 408 4.52 -8.71 -2.06
C VAL A 408 3.06 -9.04 -1.74
N THR A 409 2.75 -10.31 -1.49
CA THR A 409 1.43 -10.77 -1.07
C THR A 409 1.07 -10.20 0.30
N VAL A 410 -0.07 -9.50 0.36
CA VAL A 410 -0.64 -8.92 1.58
C VAL A 410 -1.54 -9.95 2.27
N GLU A 411 -2.37 -10.64 1.51
CA GLU A 411 -3.29 -11.68 1.98
C GLU A 411 -3.20 -12.91 1.08
N TYR A 412 -3.23 -14.10 1.67
CA TYR A 412 -3.15 -15.36 0.95
C TYR A 412 -4.34 -16.22 1.35
N THR A 413 -5.15 -16.64 0.38
CA THR A 413 -6.39 -17.39 0.61
C THR A 413 -6.42 -18.69 -0.18
N VAL A 414 -7.18 -19.67 0.31
CA VAL A 414 -7.58 -20.86 -0.44
C VAL A 414 -9.04 -20.72 -0.79
N ASP A 415 -9.32 -20.63 -2.08
CA ASP A 415 -10.66 -20.52 -2.62
C ASP A 415 -11.17 -21.91 -3.00
N TYR A 416 -12.40 -22.25 -2.63
CA TYR A 416 -13.02 -23.52 -2.99
C TYR A 416 -14.50 -23.36 -3.36
N ARG A 417 -14.99 -24.25 -4.23
CA ARG A 417 -16.41 -24.34 -4.62
C ARG A 417 -16.79 -25.74 -5.08
N GLN A 418 -18.09 -26.06 -5.06
CA GLN A 418 -18.60 -27.32 -5.60
C GLN A 418 -18.58 -27.30 -7.12
N LYS A 419 -18.10 -28.39 -7.74
CA LYS A 419 -18.00 -28.48 -9.22
C LYS A 419 -19.37 -28.38 -9.91
N GLN A 420 -20.43 -28.82 -9.24
CA GLN A 420 -21.81 -28.74 -9.74
C GLN A 420 -22.37 -27.31 -9.73
N GLN A 421 -21.71 -26.36 -9.06
CA GLN A 421 -22.11 -24.96 -8.89
C GLN A 421 -21.13 -24.01 -9.58
N GLN A 422 -21.01 -24.14 -10.91
CA GLN A 422 -20.00 -23.44 -11.69
C GLN A 422 -20.20 -21.91 -11.76
N ASP A 423 -21.43 -21.44 -11.46
CA ASP A 423 -21.90 -20.05 -11.56
C ASP A 423 -21.97 -19.33 -10.18
N THR A 424 -21.42 -19.92 -9.12
CA THR A 424 -21.43 -19.36 -7.76
C THR A 424 -20.08 -18.75 -7.39
N GLU A 425 -20.08 -17.70 -6.57
CA GLU A 425 -18.85 -17.07 -6.04
C GLU A 425 -18.00 -18.09 -5.28
N TRP A 426 -16.68 -17.95 -5.40
CA TRP A 426 -15.73 -18.80 -4.68
C TRP A 426 -15.82 -18.53 -3.19
N THR A 427 -15.76 -19.58 -2.36
CA THR A 427 -15.63 -19.42 -0.91
C THR A 427 -14.16 -19.35 -0.54
N SER A 428 -13.72 -18.24 0.07
CA SER A 428 -12.33 -18.01 0.43
C SER A 428 -12.04 -18.32 1.89
N HIS A 429 -10.95 -19.06 2.14
CA HIS A 429 -10.44 -19.32 3.49
C HIS A 429 -9.06 -18.69 3.67
N PRO A 430 -8.84 -17.82 4.67
CA PRO A 430 -7.54 -17.17 4.88
C PRO A 430 -6.47 -18.17 5.33
N VAL A 431 -5.24 -17.98 4.84
CA VAL A 431 -4.03 -18.71 5.21
C VAL A 431 -3.19 -17.82 6.13
N LYS A 432 -2.82 -18.29 7.33
CA LYS A 432 -1.95 -17.52 8.22
C LYS A 432 -0.52 -17.50 7.69
N LYS A 433 0.24 -16.45 8.03
CA LYS A 433 1.66 -16.33 7.66
C LYS A 433 2.45 -17.53 8.21
N ASN A 434 3.29 -18.14 7.37
CA ASN A 434 4.10 -19.35 7.64
C ASN A 434 3.28 -20.64 7.86
N GLN A 435 2.04 -20.70 7.37
CA GLN A 435 1.21 -21.91 7.45
C GLN A 435 1.29 -22.69 6.13
N GLU A 436 1.88 -23.89 6.16
CA GLU A 436 2.04 -24.76 4.97
C GLU A 436 0.76 -25.57 4.65
N THR A 437 -0.09 -25.83 5.65
CA THR A 437 -1.32 -26.62 5.50
C THR A 437 -2.53 -25.93 6.12
N VAL A 438 -3.66 -25.95 5.41
CA VAL A 438 -4.94 -25.37 5.82
C VAL A 438 -6.04 -26.41 5.73
N THR A 439 -6.86 -26.50 6.76
CA THR A 439 -8.01 -27.42 6.78
C THR A 439 -9.28 -26.67 6.40
N LEU A 440 -9.87 -27.03 5.26
CA LEU A 440 -11.20 -26.59 4.84
C LEU A 440 -12.23 -27.53 5.47
N SER A 441 -13.13 -27.04 6.33
CA SER A 441 -14.11 -27.87 7.07
C SER A 441 -15.57 -27.55 6.69
N GLY A 442 -16.50 -28.47 6.99
CA GLY A 442 -17.93 -28.28 6.74
C GLY A 442 -18.37 -28.57 5.30
N LEU A 443 -17.60 -29.39 4.58
CA LEU A 443 -17.88 -29.80 3.21
C LEU A 443 -18.87 -30.97 3.17
N LYS A 444 -19.67 -31.04 2.11
CA LYS A 444 -20.58 -32.18 1.87
C LYS A 444 -19.78 -33.44 1.52
N PRO A 445 -20.09 -34.61 2.14
CA PRO A 445 -19.51 -35.91 1.78
C PRO A 445 -19.81 -36.32 0.33
N ASP A 446 -18.97 -37.21 -0.21
CA ASP A 446 -19.07 -37.72 -1.60
C ASP A 446 -19.29 -36.63 -2.68
N THR A 447 -18.71 -35.43 -2.46
CA THR A 447 -18.88 -34.29 -3.36
C THR A 447 -17.53 -33.84 -3.91
N GLU A 448 -17.49 -33.55 -5.21
CA GLU A 448 -16.29 -33.04 -5.91
C GLU A 448 -16.21 -31.50 -5.80
N TYR A 449 -15.06 -31.01 -5.33
CA TYR A 449 -14.76 -29.59 -5.19
C TYR A 449 -13.61 -29.17 -6.13
N GLU A 450 -13.71 -27.94 -6.61
CA GLU A 450 -12.64 -27.20 -7.26
C GLU A 450 -11.98 -26.28 -6.22
N ILE A 451 -10.66 -26.35 -6.08
CA ILE A 451 -9.87 -25.65 -5.06
C ILE A 451 -8.71 -24.93 -5.76
N ARG A 452 -8.41 -23.68 -5.37
CA ARG A 452 -7.26 -22.91 -5.86
C ARG A 452 -6.67 -22.06 -4.75
N ALA A 453 -5.38 -21.75 -4.84
CA ALA A 453 -4.75 -20.77 -3.95
C ALA A 453 -4.77 -19.39 -4.62
N THR A 454 -5.05 -18.34 -3.87
CA THR A 454 -5.14 -16.96 -4.36
C THR A 454 -4.24 -16.06 -3.52
N ALA A 455 -3.30 -15.38 -4.17
CA ALA A 455 -2.47 -14.35 -3.57
C ALA A 455 -3.04 -12.97 -3.87
N VAL A 456 -3.33 -12.21 -2.83
CA VAL A 456 -3.88 -10.86 -2.88
C VAL A 456 -2.77 -9.88 -2.50
N GLY A 457 -2.42 -9.01 -3.44
CA GLY A 457 -1.42 -7.95 -3.27
C GLY A 457 -2.04 -6.63 -2.85
N LYS A 458 -1.27 -5.55 -3.03
CA LYS A 458 -1.77 -4.17 -2.85
C LYS A 458 -2.98 -3.89 -3.75
N LEU A 459 -3.86 -2.98 -3.29
CA LEU A 459 -5.10 -2.59 -3.96
C LEU A 459 -6.07 -3.77 -4.23
N SER A 460 -6.02 -4.81 -3.40
CA SER A 460 -6.85 -6.01 -3.53
C SER A 460 -6.68 -6.75 -4.87
N TYR A 461 -5.56 -6.53 -5.57
CA TYR A 461 -5.26 -7.23 -6.81
C TYR A 461 -4.91 -8.69 -6.52
N ALA A 462 -5.70 -9.62 -7.05
CA ALA A 462 -5.60 -11.04 -6.75
C ALA A 462 -5.12 -11.86 -7.94
N VAL A 463 -4.19 -12.79 -7.68
CA VAL A 463 -3.68 -13.76 -8.66
C VAL A 463 -3.93 -15.18 -8.13
N SER A 464 -4.67 -15.98 -8.88
CA SER A 464 -4.99 -17.36 -8.50
C SER A 464 -4.12 -18.41 -9.20
N SER A 465 -3.88 -19.52 -8.50
CA SER A 465 -3.26 -20.74 -9.05
C SER A 465 -4.15 -21.42 -10.09
N ASP A 466 -3.61 -22.44 -10.75
CA ASP A 466 -4.47 -23.38 -11.48
C ASP A 466 -5.36 -24.16 -10.49
N VAL A 467 -6.50 -24.65 -10.99
CA VAL A 467 -7.52 -25.32 -10.16
C VAL A 467 -7.14 -26.77 -9.90
N CYS A 468 -7.13 -27.17 -8.63
CA CYS A 468 -7.03 -28.53 -8.14
C CYS A 468 -8.44 -29.12 -7.92
N ARG A 469 -8.65 -30.41 -8.23
CA ARG A 469 -9.92 -31.10 -8.03
C ARG A 469 -9.77 -32.20 -6.99
N ALA A 470 -10.68 -32.22 -6.02
CA ALA A 470 -10.66 -33.19 -4.92
C ALA A 470 -12.09 -33.67 -4.59
N VAL A 471 -12.22 -34.90 -4.09
CA VAL A 471 -13.50 -35.52 -3.70
C VAL A 471 -13.43 -35.92 -2.23
N THR A 472 -14.44 -35.56 -1.45
CA THR A 472 -14.57 -35.93 -0.02
C THR A 472 -14.91 -37.41 0.16
N LEU A 473 -14.48 -38.04 1.25
CA LEU A 473 -14.68 -39.48 1.54
C LEU A 473 -16.12 -39.83 1.98
N THR A 474 -16.46 -41.13 2.06
CA THR A 474 -17.80 -41.66 2.42
C THR A 474 -17.74 -42.65 3.61
N ALA A 475 -18.90 -43.03 4.19
CA ALA A 475 -19.04 -43.81 5.43
C ALA A 475 -18.78 -45.33 5.28
N VAL A 476 -18.37 -45.98 6.39
CA VAL A 476 -18.11 -47.43 6.54
C VAL A 476 -19.43 -48.21 6.74
N GLY A 477 -19.51 -49.48 6.29
CA GLY A 477 -20.68 -50.36 6.53
C GLY A 477 -20.74 -50.99 7.95
N PRO A 478 -21.89 -51.56 8.38
CA PRO A 478 -22.03 -52.19 9.70
C PRO A 478 -21.20 -53.48 9.89
N PRO A 479 -20.96 -53.91 11.15
CA PRO A 479 -20.26 -55.15 11.45
C PRO A 479 -21.05 -56.38 10.95
N THR A 480 -20.34 -57.46 10.62
CA THR A 480 -20.97 -58.71 10.15
C THR A 480 -20.90 -59.79 11.22
N GLN A 481 -21.81 -60.78 11.17
CA GLN A 481 -21.84 -61.95 12.09
C GLN A 481 -22.04 -61.64 13.60
N VAL A 482 -22.89 -60.66 13.94
CA VAL A 482 -23.20 -60.31 15.34
C VAL A 482 -23.96 -61.45 16.07
N LYS A 483 -23.47 -61.91 17.23
CA LYS A 483 -24.10 -62.94 18.08
C LYS A 483 -23.92 -62.67 19.58
N TYR A 484 -24.72 -63.29 20.45
CA TYR A 484 -24.54 -63.26 21.91
C TYR A 484 -24.01 -64.61 22.44
N THR A 485 -23.13 -64.57 23.44
CA THR A 485 -22.45 -65.76 23.99
C THR A 485 -22.77 -66.03 25.46
N GLU A 486 -23.05 -65.01 26.28
CA GLU A 486 -23.37 -65.17 27.71
C GLU A 486 -24.42 -64.16 28.17
N VAL A 487 -25.37 -64.61 29.02
CA VAL A 487 -26.47 -63.77 29.56
C VAL A 487 -26.56 -63.94 31.09
N LYS A 488 -26.38 -62.84 31.82
CA LYS A 488 -26.44 -62.73 33.31
C LYS A 488 -27.58 -61.81 33.74
N ALA A 489 -27.66 -61.50 35.03
CA ALA A 489 -28.75 -60.71 35.58
C ALA A 489 -28.78 -59.26 35.08
N ASN A 490 -27.61 -58.65 34.98
CA ASN A 490 -27.46 -57.27 34.53
C ASN A 490 -26.52 -57.13 33.32
N SER A 491 -26.19 -58.24 32.64
CA SER A 491 -25.26 -58.18 31.51
C SER A 491 -25.49 -59.20 30.39
N ILE A 492 -25.11 -58.82 29.17
CA ILE A 492 -25.13 -59.63 27.94
C ILE A 492 -23.78 -59.49 27.23
N THR A 493 -23.12 -60.58 26.88
CA THR A 493 -21.86 -60.58 26.10
C THR A 493 -22.12 -60.85 24.61
N LEU A 494 -21.57 -60.01 23.73
CA LEU A 494 -21.72 -60.00 22.27
C LEU A 494 -20.39 -60.24 21.55
N THR A 495 -20.42 -60.85 20.37
CA THR A 495 -19.27 -61.07 19.47
C THR A 495 -19.62 -60.76 18.00
N TRP A 496 -18.66 -60.24 17.21
CA TRP A 496 -18.86 -59.85 15.80
C TRP A 496 -17.55 -59.83 14.97
N SER A 497 -17.67 -59.61 13.66
CA SER A 497 -16.59 -59.54 12.66
C SER A 497 -16.59 -58.23 11.86
N ASN A 498 -15.46 -57.88 11.21
CA ASN A 498 -15.30 -56.62 10.45
C ASN A 498 -16.28 -56.47 9.26
N PRO A 499 -16.59 -55.22 8.82
CA PRO A 499 -17.42 -54.95 7.64
C PRO A 499 -16.77 -55.39 6.32
N SER A 500 -17.57 -55.76 5.33
CA SER A 500 -17.11 -56.29 4.03
C SER A 500 -16.69 -55.23 3.00
N VAL A 501 -16.94 -53.94 3.23
CA VAL A 501 -16.58 -52.84 2.30
C VAL A 501 -15.57 -51.90 2.98
N GLN A 502 -14.30 -51.95 2.57
CA GLN A 502 -13.25 -51.03 3.03
C GLN A 502 -12.94 -49.98 1.94
N ARG A 503 -13.43 -48.75 2.14
CA ARG A 503 -12.87 -47.51 1.54
C ARG A 503 -12.58 -46.47 2.63
N CYS A 504 -12.02 -46.91 3.75
CA CYS A 504 -11.50 -46.10 4.84
C CYS A 504 -10.17 -46.70 5.31
N GLU A 505 -9.25 -45.88 5.79
CA GLU A 505 -7.89 -46.29 6.18
C GLU A 505 -7.84 -47.22 7.41
N SER A 506 -8.85 -47.20 8.30
CA SER A 506 -9.02 -48.18 9.40
C SER A 506 -10.38 -47.99 10.13
N VAL A 507 -10.87 -49.03 10.83
CA VAL A 507 -12.06 -48.94 11.71
C VAL A 507 -11.64 -48.46 13.09
N LYS A 508 -12.18 -47.33 13.58
CA LYS A 508 -11.82 -46.77 14.91
C LYS A 508 -12.59 -47.38 16.07
N GLN A 509 -13.88 -47.65 15.94
CA GLN A 509 -14.65 -48.27 17.02
C GLN A 509 -15.95 -48.89 16.53
N PHE A 510 -16.54 -49.75 17.35
CA PHE A 510 -17.90 -50.25 17.16
C PHE A 510 -18.84 -49.66 18.20
N ILE A 511 -20.04 -49.28 17.76
CA ILE A 511 -21.10 -48.74 18.59
C ILE A 511 -22.20 -49.79 18.70
N ILE A 512 -22.49 -50.20 19.92
CA ILE A 512 -23.53 -51.16 20.25
C ILE A 512 -24.74 -50.37 20.75
N GLU A 513 -25.84 -50.41 20.01
CA GLU A 513 -27.10 -49.81 20.41
C GLU A 513 -28.03 -50.89 20.96
N PHE A 514 -28.63 -50.65 22.11
CA PHE A 514 -29.57 -51.56 22.75
C PHE A 514 -30.76 -50.81 23.33
N ARG A 515 -31.94 -51.41 23.29
CA ARG A 515 -33.16 -50.85 23.89
C ARG A 515 -34.01 -51.96 24.47
N GLU A 516 -34.86 -51.60 25.42
CA GLU A 516 -35.92 -52.50 25.89
C GLU A 516 -36.96 -52.67 24.77
N GLU A 517 -37.52 -53.86 24.61
CA GLU A 517 -38.47 -54.20 23.53
C GLU A 517 -39.68 -53.24 23.45
N ASN A 518 -40.08 -52.67 24.60
CA ASN A 518 -41.19 -51.72 24.71
C ASN A 518 -40.76 -50.25 24.70
N SER A 519 -39.46 -49.96 24.53
CA SER A 519 -38.91 -48.61 24.48
C SER A 519 -38.78 -48.11 23.04
N SER A 520 -39.15 -46.87 22.80
CA SER A 520 -38.88 -46.19 21.52
C SER A 520 -37.46 -45.62 21.42
N GLN A 521 -36.70 -45.57 22.53
CA GLN A 521 -35.37 -44.96 22.58
C GLN A 521 -34.26 -46.00 22.72
N TRP A 522 -33.21 -45.85 21.91
CA TRP A 522 -31.99 -46.65 21.90
C TRP A 522 -30.93 -46.07 22.84
N GLN A 523 -30.23 -46.92 23.58
CA GLN A 523 -29.06 -46.60 24.38
C GLN A 523 -27.81 -47.11 23.66
N SER A 524 -26.69 -46.37 23.70
CA SER A 524 -25.46 -46.75 22.99
C SER A 524 -24.28 -47.00 23.93
N LYS A 525 -23.39 -47.91 23.53
CA LYS A 525 -22.11 -48.23 24.18
C LYS A 525 -21.02 -48.35 23.13
N GLU A 526 -19.90 -47.67 23.35
CA GLU A 526 -18.77 -47.65 22.43
C GLU A 526 -17.69 -48.64 22.87
N THR A 527 -16.97 -49.19 21.89
CA THR A 527 -15.88 -50.15 22.08
C THR A 527 -14.52 -49.50 21.75
N ARG A 528 -13.40 -50.14 22.11
CA ARG A 528 -12.05 -49.68 21.72
C ARG A 528 -11.59 -50.40 20.44
N GLU A 529 -10.62 -49.83 19.73
CA GLU A 529 -9.97 -50.50 18.58
C GLU A 529 -9.51 -51.92 18.96
N GLU A 530 -9.70 -52.87 18.03
CA GLU A 530 -9.28 -54.28 18.10
C GLU A 530 -10.06 -55.24 19.02
N VAL A 531 -11.22 -54.81 19.58
CA VAL A 531 -12.06 -55.68 20.41
C VAL A 531 -13.26 -56.22 19.61
N TYR A 532 -13.30 -57.54 19.40
CA TYR A 532 -14.37 -58.26 18.68
C TYR A 532 -15.37 -58.96 19.63
N THR A 533 -15.31 -58.65 20.92
CA THR A 533 -16.16 -59.22 21.98
C THR A 533 -16.42 -58.19 23.05
N PHE A 534 -17.68 -57.92 23.40
CA PHE A 534 -18.02 -56.89 24.39
C PHE A 534 -19.20 -57.29 25.28
N THR A 535 -19.09 -56.99 26.57
CA THR A 535 -20.14 -57.25 27.56
C THR A 535 -20.91 -55.98 27.89
N LEU A 536 -22.17 -55.91 27.45
CA LEU A 536 -23.15 -54.91 27.87
C LEU A 536 -23.52 -55.15 29.33
N ASN A 537 -23.16 -54.22 30.21
CA ASN A 537 -23.43 -54.27 31.65
C ASN A 537 -24.50 -53.25 32.06
N SER A 538 -25.05 -53.37 33.27
CA SER A 538 -26.10 -52.49 33.83
C SER A 538 -27.47 -52.60 33.14
N LEU A 539 -27.78 -53.75 32.54
CA LEU A 539 -29.09 -54.03 31.98
C LEU A 539 -30.10 -54.33 33.11
N LYS A 540 -31.36 -53.93 32.90
CA LYS A 540 -32.42 -54.29 33.83
C LYS A 540 -32.60 -55.79 33.82
N GLN A 541 -32.90 -56.31 34.99
CA GLN A 541 -33.09 -57.73 35.21
C GLN A 541 -34.43 -58.19 34.62
N ASP A 542 -34.48 -59.46 34.19
CA ASP A 542 -35.69 -60.08 33.62
C ASP A 542 -36.33 -59.28 32.46
N THR A 543 -35.52 -58.54 31.70
CA THR A 543 -36.00 -57.61 30.67
C THR A 543 -35.46 -57.98 29.28
N VAL A 544 -36.33 -57.91 28.26
CA VAL A 544 -35.97 -58.20 26.85
C VAL A 544 -35.37 -56.95 26.21
N TYR A 545 -34.19 -57.10 25.62
CA TYR A 545 -33.46 -56.05 24.92
C TYR A 545 -33.31 -56.38 23.44
N SER A 546 -33.63 -55.43 22.56
CA SER A 546 -33.24 -55.42 21.15
C SER A 546 -31.88 -54.74 21.03
N ILE A 547 -30.93 -55.36 20.35
CA ILE A 547 -29.54 -54.92 20.22
C ILE A 547 -29.17 -54.85 18.74
N ARG A 548 -28.55 -53.76 18.28
CA ARG A 548 -27.99 -53.61 16.94
C ARG A 548 -26.61 -52.97 17.01
N MET A 549 -25.80 -53.17 15.99
CA MET A 549 -24.42 -52.68 15.98
C MET A 549 -24.12 -51.80 14.78
N CYS A 550 -23.33 -50.77 15.00
CA CYS A 550 -22.82 -49.87 13.99
C CYS A 550 -21.29 -49.82 14.05
N THR A 551 -20.65 -49.53 12.92
CA THR A 551 -19.21 -49.28 12.84
C THR A 551 -18.97 -47.79 12.78
N ASP A 552 -18.01 -47.29 13.55
CA ASP A 552 -17.51 -45.93 13.43
C ASP A 552 -16.07 -45.97 12.90
N GLY A 553 -15.91 -45.51 11.66
CA GLY A 553 -14.61 -45.35 11.01
C GLY A 553 -13.82 -44.14 11.49
N GLY A 554 -14.28 -43.45 12.53
CA GLY A 554 -13.67 -42.23 13.07
C GLY A 554 -14.11 -40.94 12.40
N VAL A 555 -15.18 -41.04 11.62
CA VAL A 555 -15.64 -40.05 10.64
C VAL A 555 -17.18 -40.01 10.58
N GLY A 556 -17.85 -41.01 11.17
CA GLY A 556 -19.29 -41.16 11.16
C GLY A 556 -19.69 -42.62 11.41
N VAL A 557 -20.86 -42.78 12.02
CA VAL A 557 -21.42 -44.08 12.41
C VAL A 557 -22.16 -44.70 11.22
N SER A 558 -21.91 -45.97 10.92
CA SER A 558 -22.62 -46.72 9.87
C SER A 558 -24.11 -46.81 10.16
N GLN A 559 -24.91 -47.18 9.15
CA GLN A 559 -26.26 -47.66 9.42
C GLN A 559 -26.22 -48.89 10.35
N PRO A 560 -27.23 -49.09 11.22
CA PRO A 560 -27.26 -50.25 12.11
C PRO A 560 -27.40 -51.57 11.33
N GLY A 561 -26.68 -52.59 11.79
CA GLY A 561 -26.85 -53.97 11.34
C GLY A 561 -28.15 -54.61 11.83
N GLU A 562 -28.31 -55.92 11.59
CA GLU A 562 -29.50 -56.69 11.99
C GLU A 562 -29.75 -56.63 13.52
N GLU A 563 -31.02 -56.51 13.92
CA GLU A 563 -31.44 -56.44 15.32
C GLU A 563 -31.48 -57.84 15.96
N LEU A 564 -30.94 -57.94 17.18
CA LEU A 564 -30.84 -59.15 17.99
C LEU A 564 -31.62 -58.98 19.30
N ASN A 565 -32.58 -59.87 19.60
CA ASN A 565 -33.41 -59.79 20.82
C ASN A 565 -32.94 -60.79 21.91
N VAL A 566 -32.67 -60.31 23.14
CA VAL A 566 -32.08 -61.11 24.24
C VAL A 566 -32.67 -60.70 25.61
N LYS A 567 -32.98 -61.66 26.50
CA LYS A 567 -33.60 -61.43 27.83
C LYS A 567 -32.65 -61.70 29.01
N THR A 568 -32.49 -60.76 29.95
CA THR A 568 -31.57 -60.82 31.12
C THR A 568 -32.13 -61.60 32.34
N LYS A 569 -31.27 -62.00 33.31
CA LYS A 569 -31.63 -62.74 34.57
C LYS A 569 -31.89 -61.76 35.76
N LYS A 570 -32.02 -62.17 37.06
CA LYS A 570 -32.35 -61.28 38.22
C LYS A 570 -31.43 -61.47 39.46
N GLU A 571 -31.00 -60.39 40.17
CA GLU A 571 -30.08 -60.37 41.36
C GLU A 571 -30.05 -59.01 42.18
N PRO A 572 -29.67 -58.92 43.49
CA PRO A 572 -29.97 -57.78 44.40
C PRO A 572 -28.98 -56.56 44.45
N LEU A 573 -29.33 -55.50 45.23
CA LEU A 573 -29.01 -54.04 45.12
C LEU A 573 -27.93 -53.47 46.10
N ASP A 574 -27.07 -52.53 45.65
CA ASP A 574 -26.79 -51.18 46.24
C ASP A 574 -25.41 -50.53 45.88
N ALA A 575 -25.42 -49.24 45.45
CA ALA A 575 -24.42 -48.16 45.72
C ALA A 575 -24.41 -47.01 44.67
N LYS A 576 -24.60 -45.75 45.11
CA LYS A 576 -24.36 -44.53 44.31
C LYS A 576 -23.97 -43.34 45.21
N LYS A 577 -22.74 -42.81 45.10
CA LYS A 577 -22.31 -41.46 45.58
C LYS A 577 -20.87 -41.17 45.09
N SER A 578 -20.70 -40.35 44.03
CA SER A 578 -19.37 -39.78 43.66
C SER A 578 -19.43 -38.50 42.78
N THR A 579 -20.52 -37.73 42.82
CA THR A 579 -20.72 -36.57 41.93
C THR A 579 -20.37 -35.19 42.52
N LEU A 580 -19.79 -35.12 43.71
CA LEU A 580 -19.45 -33.83 44.35
C LEU A 580 -17.99 -33.39 44.17
N ILE A 581 -17.07 -34.26 43.74
CA ILE A 581 -15.64 -33.93 43.59
C ILE A 581 -15.34 -33.25 42.23
N GLN A 582 -16.18 -33.48 41.21
CA GLN A 582 -15.93 -32.98 39.85
C GLN A 582 -16.33 -31.52 39.62
N GLU A 583 -17.23 -30.94 40.42
CA GLU A 583 -17.69 -29.56 40.22
C GLU A 583 -16.73 -28.52 40.80
N MET A 584 -15.95 -28.86 41.85
CA MET A 584 -14.99 -27.94 42.45
C MET A 584 -13.69 -27.77 41.65
N GLN A 585 -13.35 -28.69 40.74
CA GLN A 585 -12.18 -28.57 39.85
C GLN A 585 -12.44 -27.69 38.62
N LYS A 586 -13.71 -27.34 38.36
CA LYS A 586 -14.16 -26.63 37.16
C LYS A 586 -14.04 -25.11 37.29
N THR A 587 -14.14 -24.58 38.51
CA THR A 587 -14.08 -23.15 38.82
C THR A 587 -12.66 -22.59 38.84
N THR A 588 -11.66 -23.36 39.29
CA THR A 588 -10.24 -22.95 39.29
C THR A 588 -9.63 -22.92 37.87
N LYS A 589 -10.12 -23.78 36.97
CA LYS A 589 -9.73 -23.81 35.53
C LYS A 589 -10.25 -22.62 34.71
N MET A 590 -11.19 -21.84 35.23
CA MET A 590 -11.85 -20.77 34.48
C MET A 590 -11.05 -19.45 34.48
N LEU A 591 -10.24 -19.22 35.52
CA LEU A 591 -9.37 -18.04 35.68
C LEU A 591 -7.98 -18.20 35.01
N MET A 592 -7.62 -19.42 34.57
CA MET A 592 -6.34 -19.74 33.90
C MET A 592 -6.51 -20.06 32.40
N LYS A 593 -7.58 -19.57 31.75
CA LYS A 593 -7.79 -19.86 30.33
C LYS A 593 -6.67 -19.24 29.45
N PRO A 594 -6.25 -19.93 28.36
CA PRO A 594 -5.28 -19.43 27.38
C PRO A 594 -5.64 -18.09 26.72
N ASN A 595 -6.89 -17.62 26.84
CA ASN A 595 -7.45 -16.44 26.18
C ASN A 595 -7.22 -15.12 26.93
N ALA A 596 -6.34 -15.06 27.93
CA ALA A 596 -6.09 -13.81 28.64
C ALA A 596 -5.30 -12.77 27.82
N ASN A 597 -4.73 -13.15 26.65
CA ASN A 597 -4.08 -12.35 25.61
C ASN A 597 -3.34 -11.06 26.06
N TRP A 598 -2.80 -11.02 27.29
CA TRP A 598 -2.22 -9.80 27.83
C TRP A 598 -0.86 -9.49 27.19
N GLU A 599 -0.28 -10.49 26.50
CA GLU A 599 0.80 -10.34 25.54
C GLU A 599 0.49 -9.29 24.45
N GLU A 600 -0.75 -9.21 23.96
CA GLU A 600 -1.16 -8.26 22.91
C GLU A 600 -1.22 -6.82 23.42
N TYR A 601 -1.34 -6.62 24.74
CA TYR A 601 -1.42 -5.29 25.36
C TYR A 601 -0.06 -4.66 25.67
N LEU A 602 1.03 -5.45 25.68
CA LEU A 602 2.41 -4.98 25.95
C LEU A 602 3.24 -4.72 24.69
N THR A 603 2.96 -5.44 23.61
CA THR A 603 3.64 -5.24 22.30
C THR A 603 3.49 -3.82 21.69
N PRO A 604 2.43 -3.02 21.97
CA PRO A 604 2.29 -1.65 21.48
C PRO A 604 3.26 -0.60 22.05
N ALA A 605 3.91 -0.90 23.18
CA ALA A 605 4.68 0.10 23.93
C ALA A 605 5.90 0.67 23.15
N PRO A 606 6.73 -0.14 22.46
CA PRO A 606 7.82 0.39 21.63
C PRO A 606 7.33 1.18 20.41
N LEU A 607 6.16 0.84 19.86
CA LEU A 607 5.59 1.52 18.70
C LEU A 607 5.16 2.94 19.06
N SER A 608 4.57 3.14 20.25
CA SER A 608 4.22 4.46 20.76
C SER A 608 5.46 5.39 20.87
N ILE A 609 6.58 4.84 21.33
CA ILE A 609 7.87 5.55 21.44
C ILE A 609 8.40 5.90 20.04
N ALA A 610 8.32 4.98 19.08
CA ALA A 610 8.76 5.21 17.71
C ALA A 610 7.95 6.31 17.00
N ILE A 611 6.62 6.27 17.12
CA ILE A 611 5.73 7.26 16.47
C ILE A 611 5.97 8.66 17.05
N ILE A 612 6.19 8.78 18.36
CA ILE A 612 6.53 10.08 18.96
C ILE A 612 7.91 10.56 18.46
N GLY A 613 8.87 9.66 18.28
CA GLY A 613 10.16 9.99 17.66
C GLY A 613 10.02 10.54 16.23
N GLU A 614 9.10 10.00 15.43
CA GLU A 614 8.78 10.53 14.10
C GLU A 614 8.13 11.92 14.18
N LEU A 615 7.16 12.10 15.07
CA LEU A 615 6.49 13.40 15.28
C LEU A 615 7.46 14.50 15.69
N VAL A 616 8.45 14.17 16.54
CA VAL A 616 9.48 15.12 16.95
C VAL A 616 10.32 15.56 15.75
N PHE A 617 10.74 14.64 14.88
CA PHE A 617 11.49 15.00 13.67
C PHE A 617 10.69 15.94 12.77
N ILE A 618 9.42 15.59 12.54
CA ILE A 618 8.50 16.37 11.74
C ILE A 618 8.38 17.79 12.34
N SER A 619 8.16 17.92 13.65
CA SER A 619 8.04 19.21 14.37
C SER A 619 9.29 20.11 14.37
N HIS A 620 10.46 19.61 13.95
CA HIS A 620 11.69 20.41 13.84
C HIS A 620 11.77 21.24 12.56
N CYS A 621 10.88 21.02 11.58
CA CYS A 621 10.86 21.79 10.33
C CYS A 621 10.48 23.26 10.58
N ASP A 622 9.31 23.51 11.19
CA ASP A 622 8.84 24.83 11.65
C ASP A 622 7.84 24.66 12.82
N ASP A 623 8.05 25.36 13.94
CA ASP A 623 7.14 25.31 15.10
C ASP A 623 5.95 26.27 14.89
N PHE A 624 4.77 25.85 15.32
CA PHE A 624 3.53 26.60 15.11
C PHE A 624 2.59 26.48 16.31
N SER A 625 1.69 27.44 16.43
CA SER A 625 0.68 27.48 17.49
C SER A 625 -0.52 26.60 17.13
N ILE A 626 -0.89 25.72 18.06
CA ILE A 626 -2.13 24.93 18.01
C ILE A 626 -3.29 25.63 18.74
N ASN A 627 -3.03 26.79 19.36
CA ASN A 627 -4.00 27.60 20.07
C ASN A 627 -4.86 28.44 19.12
N LYS A 628 -5.55 27.80 18.18
CA LYS A 628 -6.38 28.46 17.18
C LYS A 628 -7.85 28.08 17.44
N ASN A 629 -8.67 29.06 17.81
CA ASN A 629 -10.06 28.89 18.22
C ASN A 629 -10.29 27.86 19.35
N PRO A 630 -9.64 28.01 20.52
CA PRO A 630 -9.78 27.04 21.60
C PRO A 630 -11.24 26.95 22.14
N PRO A 631 -11.62 25.82 22.75
CA PRO A 631 -12.92 25.67 23.42
C PRO A 631 -13.15 26.77 24.47
N LYS A 632 -14.41 27.09 24.78
CA LYS A 632 -14.79 28.19 25.71
C LYS A 632 -14.19 28.07 27.13
N GLY A 633 -13.59 26.94 27.50
CA GLY A 633 -12.89 26.71 28.77
C GLY A 633 -11.38 26.49 28.65
N GLY A 634 -10.79 26.63 27.45
CA GLY A 634 -9.41 26.23 27.16
C GLY A 634 -9.18 24.72 27.22
N TYR A 635 -7.98 24.29 26.85
CA TYR A 635 -7.55 22.90 27.01
C TYR A 635 -7.23 22.64 28.49
N LYS A 636 -7.65 21.48 29.03
CA LYS A 636 -7.50 21.17 30.46
C LYS A 636 -6.10 20.66 30.79
N PHE A 637 -5.49 19.91 29.89
CA PHE A 637 -4.24 19.18 30.12
C PHE A 637 -3.05 19.78 29.37
N ILE A 638 -3.27 20.52 28.28
CA ILE A 638 -2.19 21.19 27.54
C ILE A 638 -1.71 22.44 28.29
N LYS A 639 -0.39 22.56 28.50
CA LYS A 639 0.22 23.71 29.18
C LYS A 639 0.78 24.77 28.23
N PHE A 640 1.21 24.38 27.03
CA PHE A 640 1.94 25.23 26.09
C PHE A 640 1.29 25.23 24.69
N PRO A 641 0.01 25.63 24.56
CA PRO A 641 -0.73 25.48 23.30
C PRO A 641 -0.19 26.37 22.18
N ASP A 642 0.70 27.31 22.47
CA ASP A 642 1.30 28.21 21.48
C ASP A 642 2.46 27.58 20.70
N SER A 643 2.91 26.39 21.08
CA SER A 643 3.99 25.66 20.42
C SER A 643 3.66 24.17 20.33
N PHE A 644 3.49 23.67 19.11
CA PHE A 644 3.29 22.24 18.88
C PHE A 644 4.47 21.42 19.41
N ARG A 645 5.70 21.92 19.26
CA ARG A 645 6.89 21.28 19.81
C ARG A 645 6.86 21.20 21.34
N ALA A 646 6.45 22.26 22.03
CA ALA A 646 6.34 22.27 23.48
C ALA A 646 5.26 21.28 23.98
N CYS A 647 4.18 21.11 23.23
CA CYS A 647 3.17 20.09 23.49
C CYS A 647 3.72 18.67 23.33
N LEU A 648 4.50 18.39 22.28
CA LEU A 648 5.16 17.08 22.11
C LEU A 648 6.16 16.78 23.25
N MET A 649 6.90 17.80 23.71
CA MET A 649 7.76 17.66 24.89
C MET A 649 6.96 17.37 26.17
N GLN A 650 5.78 17.96 26.31
CA GLN A 650 4.90 17.68 27.45
C GLN A 650 4.35 16.24 27.40
N VAL A 651 3.98 15.74 26.20
CA VAL A 651 3.56 14.36 25.99
C VAL A 651 4.69 13.40 26.34
N TYR A 652 5.91 13.70 25.90
CA TYR A 652 7.10 12.92 26.24
C TYR A 652 7.37 12.85 27.75
N ASP A 653 7.37 14.00 28.43
CA ASP A 653 7.64 14.05 29.86
C ASP A 653 6.60 13.22 30.64
N SER A 654 5.33 13.35 30.27
CA SER A 654 4.22 12.59 30.85
C SER A 654 4.36 11.09 30.59
N LEU A 655 4.71 10.70 29.35
CA LEU A 655 4.94 9.31 28.95
C LEU A 655 6.15 8.69 29.67
N SER A 656 7.27 9.41 29.72
CA SER A 656 8.48 8.99 30.42
C SER A 656 8.20 8.80 31.91
N HIS A 657 7.44 9.71 32.52
CA HIS A 657 7.00 9.58 33.90
C HIS A 657 6.12 8.35 34.12
N ALA A 658 5.17 8.08 33.21
CA ALA A 658 4.31 6.89 33.28
C ALA A 658 5.10 5.58 33.18
N PHE A 659 6.03 5.47 32.23
CA PHE A 659 6.91 4.30 32.09
C PHE A 659 7.79 4.09 33.32
N ASN A 660 8.43 5.14 33.83
CA ASN A 660 9.25 5.07 35.04
C ASN A 660 8.42 4.67 36.26
N LYS A 661 7.20 5.19 36.39
CA LYS A 661 6.29 4.86 37.50
C LYS A 661 5.83 3.41 37.43
N ALA A 662 5.46 2.93 36.24
CA ALA A 662 5.09 1.52 36.03
C ALA A 662 6.26 0.58 36.34
N HIS A 663 7.47 0.90 35.85
CA HIS A 663 8.67 0.12 36.15
C HIS A 663 8.88 -0.05 37.66
N LYS A 664 8.92 1.07 38.40
CA LYS A 664 9.12 1.06 39.86
C LYS A 664 8.01 0.32 40.60
N ASN A 665 6.76 0.63 40.28
CA ASN A 665 5.62 0.04 41.00
C ASN A 665 5.48 -1.47 40.71
N MET A 666 5.69 -1.91 39.46
CA MET A 666 5.64 -3.34 39.11
C MET A 666 6.80 -4.13 39.71
N ASP A 667 7.99 -3.54 39.81
CA ASP A 667 9.12 -4.13 40.52
C ASP A 667 8.83 -4.29 42.03
N GLN A 668 8.28 -3.27 42.67
CA GLN A 668 7.83 -3.37 44.08
C GLN A 668 6.77 -4.45 44.27
N ILE A 669 5.77 -4.51 43.38
CA ILE A 669 4.76 -5.57 43.38
C ILE A 669 5.43 -6.95 43.27
N CYS A 670 6.40 -7.11 42.38
CA CYS A 670 7.13 -8.37 42.20
C CYS A 670 7.82 -8.79 43.51
N ILE A 671 8.48 -7.85 44.18
CA ILE A 671 9.14 -8.08 45.47
C ILE A 671 8.10 -8.51 46.51
N HIS A 672 7.00 -7.77 46.67
CA HIS A 672 5.93 -8.14 47.59
C HIS A 672 5.41 -9.57 47.33
N MET A 673 5.09 -9.91 46.07
CA MET A 673 4.60 -11.24 45.70
C MET A 673 5.63 -12.35 45.95
N SER A 674 6.93 -12.05 45.90
CA SER A 674 7.97 -13.04 46.21
C SER A 674 8.03 -13.41 47.69
N THR A 675 7.62 -12.51 48.59
CA THR A 675 7.66 -12.69 50.05
C THR A 675 6.43 -13.38 50.64
N VAL A 676 5.26 -13.25 49.99
CA VAL A 676 3.99 -13.83 50.48
C VAL A 676 4.06 -15.34 50.74
N PRO A 677 4.68 -16.17 49.87
CA PRO A 677 4.79 -17.61 50.13
C PRO A 677 5.57 -17.96 51.39
N ASP A 678 6.59 -17.17 51.75
CA ASP A 678 7.41 -17.40 52.95
C ASP A 678 6.62 -17.06 54.21
N TYR A 679 5.86 -15.96 54.21
CA TYR A 679 4.94 -15.62 55.30
C TYR A 679 3.85 -16.69 55.48
N MET A 680 3.28 -17.20 54.38
CA MET A 680 2.31 -18.31 54.44
C MET A 680 2.92 -19.57 55.02
N LYS A 681 4.14 -19.93 54.61
CA LYS A 681 4.84 -21.12 55.13
C LYS A 681 5.16 -20.97 56.61
N ALA A 682 5.59 -19.79 57.04
CA ALA A 682 5.82 -19.48 58.44
C ALA A 682 4.53 -19.58 59.27
N ALA A 683 3.42 -19.01 58.78
CA ALA A 683 2.11 -19.08 59.45
C ALA A 683 1.61 -20.53 59.60
N VAL A 684 1.72 -21.35 58.54
CA VAL A 684 1.35 -22.77 58.60
C VAL A 684 2.24 -23.53 59.58
N ASN A 685 3.57 -23.30 59.58
CA ASN A 685 4.47 -23.98 60.50
C ASN A 685 4.18 -23.62 61.97
N ILE A 686 3.87 -22.36 62.26
CA ILE A 686 3.52 -21.91 63.61
C ILE A 686 2.18 -22.52 64.08
N LEU A 687 1.18 -22.64 63.19
CA LEU A 687 -0.14 -23.19 63.53
C LEU A 687 -0.10 -24.67 63.96
N PHE A 688 0.79 -25.48 63.34
CA PHE A 688 0.88 -26.93 63.58
C PHE A 688 2.01 -27.33 64.54
N ASN A 689 3.12 -26.60 64.58
CA ASN A 689 4.32 -26.97 65.36
C ASN A 689 4.74 -25.92 66.41
N GLY A 690 4.02 -24.79 66.52
CA GLY A 690 4.32 -23.75 67.50
C GLY A 690 3.87 -24.11 68.92
N THR A 691 4.61 -23.66 69.92
CA THR A 691 4.15 -23.64 71.33
C THR A 691 3.12 -22.53 71.54
N ASP A 692 2.33 -22.59 72.62
CA ASP A 692 1.27 -21.60 72.90
C ASP A 692 1.81 -20.14 72.90
N GLU A 693 3.03 -19.90 73.38
CA GLU A 693 3.70 -18.58 73.32
C GLU A 693 3.92 -18.07 71.88
N VAL A 694 4.23 -18.98 70.95
CA VAL A 694 4.50 -18.67 69.53
C VAL A 694 3.19 -18.47 68.74
N ILE A 695 2.09 -19.06 69.22
CA ILE A 695 0.75 -18.85 68.63
C ILE A 695 0.17 -17.49 69.05
N GLU A 696 0.50 -17.00 70.25
CA GLU A 696 -0.01 -15.72 70.74
C GLU A 696 0.74 -14.49 70.19
N THR A 697 2.05 -14.58 69.91
CA THR A 697 2.85 -13.39 69.54
C THR A 697 3.30 -13.33 68.07
N PRO A 698 4.07 -14.29 67.50
CA PRO A 698 4.53 -14.19 66.12
C PRO A 698 3.50 -14.55 65.04
N LEU A 699 2.49 -15.39 65.30
CA LEU A 699 1.46 -15.73 64.29
C LEU A 699 0.61 -14.52 63.84
N PRO A 700 0.08 -13.67 64.74
CA PRO A 700 -0.62 -12.45 64.32
C PRO A 700 0.22 -11.53 63.43
N ASN A 701 1.51 -11.38 63.74
CA ASN A 701 2.43 -10.57 62.91
C ASN A 701 2.58 -11.15 61.48
N GLN A 702 2.62 -12.48 61.33
CA GLN A 702 2.68 -13.10 60.01
C GLN A 702 1.38 -12.92 59.21
N LEU A 703 0.23 -13.06 59.88
CA LEU A 703 -1.08 -12.87 59.25
C LEU A 703 -1.35 -11.41 58.88
N GLU A 704 -0.89 -10.45 59.70
CA GLU A 704 -0.96 -9.02 59.40
C GLU A 704 -0.09 -8.66 58.20
N ASN A 705 1.11 -9.23 58.07
CA ASN A 705 1.94 -9.06 56.87
C ASN A 705 1.26 -9.60 55.61
N ILE A 706 0.56 -10.74 55.69
CA ILE A 706 -0.22 -11.31 54.57
C ILE A 706 -1.44 -10.44 54.23
N HIS A 707 -2.03 -9.77 55.21
CA HIS A 707 -3.18 -8.89 55.03
C HIS A 707 -2.82 -7.57 54.35
N THR A 708 -1.70 -6.94 54.73
CA THR A 708 -1.32 -5.60 54.27
C THR A 708 -0.76 -5.59 52.84
N ILE A 709 -0.04 -6.65 52.44
CA ILE A 709 0.61 -6.73 51.11
C ILE A 709 -0.38 -6.56 49.94
N PRO A 710 -1.55 -7.22 49.91
CA PRO A 710 -2.53 -7.01 48.85
C PRO A 710 -3.03 -5.57 48.73
N ASP A 711 -3.27 -4.88 49.85
CA ASP A 711 -3.71 -3.47 49.86
C ASP A 711 -2.62 -2.55 49.30
N GLU A 712 -1.36 -2.75 49.70
CA GLU A 712 -0.21 -2.04 49.13
C GLU A 712 -0.12 -2.26 47.61
N CYS A 713 -0.30 -3.50 47.14
CA CYS A 713 -0.29 -3.83 45.72
C CYS A 713 -1.42 -3.16 44.93
N VAL A 714 -2.61 -3.02 45.52
CA VAL A 714 -3.72 -2.27 44.91
C VAL A 714 -3.34 -0.80 44.75
N THR A 715 -2.78 -0.16 45.79
CA THR A 715 -2.40 1.25 45.71
C THR A 715 -1.30 1.49 44.66
N LEU A 716 -0.36 0.56 44.53
CA LEU A 716 0.69 0.61 43.52
C LEU A 716 0.12 0.44 42.10
N ALA A 717 -0.78 -0.51 41.88
CA ALA A 717 -1.41 -0.74 40.57
C ALA A 717 -2.31 0.45 40.14
N ASP A 718 -3.16 0.96 41.04
CA ASP A 718 -4.04 2.10 40.79
C ASP A 718 -3.25 3.38 40.51
N SER A 719 -2.10 3.56 41.18
CA SER A 719 -1.20 4.67 40.90
C SER A 719 -0.61 4.61 39.49
N VAL A 720 -0.40 3.42 38.91
CA VAL A 720 0.11 3.28 37.53
C VAL A 720 -1.02 3.54 36.54
N GLU A 721 -2.17 2.91 36.73
CA GLU A 721 -3.36 3.09 35.90
C GLU A 721 -3.73 4.58 35.75
N LYS A 722 -3.76 5.31 36.87
CA LYS A 722 -4.03 6.76 36.88
C LYS A 722 -3.04 7.55 36.03
N LYS A 723 -1.74 7.23 36.11
CA LYS A 723 -0.70 7.94 35.32
C LYS A 723 -0.82 7.66 33.83
N TYR A 724 -1.20 6.45 33.45
CA TYR A 724 -1.44 6.13 32.05
C TYR A 724 -2.71 6.81 31.51
N ALA A 725 -3.76 6.93 32.34
CA ALA A 725 -4.96 7.68 32.00
C ALA A 725 -4.69 9.19 31.84
N ASP A 726 -3.84 9.79 32.70
CA ASP A 726 -3.41 11.19 32.56
C ASP A 726 -2.77 11.47 31.18
N VAL A 727 -1.99 10.51 30.65
CA VAL A 727 -1.35 10.63 29.32
C VAL A 727 -2.39 10.55 28.19
N ILE A 728 -3.40 9.68 28.29
CA ILE A 728 -4.50 9.63 27.30
C ILE A 728 -5.23 10.96 27.26
N ASN A 729 -5.58 11.51 28.42
CA ASN A 729 -6.29 12.78 28.49
C ASN A 729 -5.49 13.92 27.85
N LEU A 730 -4.17 13.96 28.08
CA LEU A 730 -3.27 14.91 27.42
C LEU A 730 -3.23 14.73 25.90
N ILE A 731 -3.09 13.49 25.42
CA ILE A 731 -3.09 13.16 23.99
C ILE A 731 -4.42 13.54 23.34
N GLN A 732 -5.54 13.34 24.04
CA GLN A 732 -6.87 13.64 23.55
C GLN A 732 -7.13 15.14 23.44
N ASP A 733 -6.72 15.93 24.44
CA ASP A 733 -6.73 17.40 24.33
C ASP A 733 -5.86 17.87 23.16
N LEU A 734 -4.70 17.25 22.94
CA LEU A 734 -3.79 17.60 21.84
C LEU A 734 -4.37 17.25 20.47
N LEU A 735 -5.07 16.12 20.34
CA LEU A 735 -5.79 15.75 19.13
C LEU A 735 -6.89 16.76 18.79
N GLU A 736 -7.68 17.16 19.80
CA GLU A 736 -8.72 18.19 19.63
C GLU A 736 -8.10 19.54 19.24
N ALA A 737 -6.99 19.92 19.85
CA ALA A 737 -6.25 21.13 19.51
C ALA A 737 -5.72 21.11 18.07
N CYS A 738 -5.11 20.01 17.64
CA CYS A 738 -4.60 19.87 16.28
C CYS A 738 -5.72 19.89 15.23
N ALA A 739 -6.85 19.22 15.48
CA ALA A 739 -7.99 19.23 14.56
C ALA A 739 -8.62 20.63 14.43
N THR A 740 -8.72 21.38 15.54
CA THR A 740 -9.22 22.76 15.51
C THR A 740 -8.25 23.69 14.77
N ALA A 741 -6.94 23.51 14.98
CA ALA A 741 -5.91 24.25 14.29
C ALA A 741 -5.92 23.96 12.77
N GLU A 742 -6.08 22.71 12.36
CA GLU A 742 -6.19 22.29 10.96
C GLU A 742 -7.32 23.02 10.24
N HIS A 743 -8.52 23.04 10.83
CA HIS A 743 -9.66 23.76 10.28
C HIS A 743 -9.39 25.27 10.14
N PHE A 744 -8.75 25.89 11.15
CA PHE A 744 -8.42 27.32 11.10
C PHE A 744 -7.40 27.64 10.00
N TYR A 745 -6.32 26.87 9.89
CA TYR A 745 -5.30 27.10 8.85
C TYR A 745 -5.85 26.80 7.45
N GLY A 746 -6.76 25.83 7.32
CA GLY A 746 -7.52 25.59 6.09
C GLY A 746 -8.34 26.80 5.65
N GLU A 747 -9.13 27.41 6.55
CA GLU A 747 -9.88 28.63 6.25
C GLU A 747 -8.96 29.82 5.88
N GLU A 748 -7.82 29.98 6.55
CA GLU A 748 -6.87 31.03 6.22
C GLU A 748 -6.21 30.82 4.85
N LEU A 749 -5.92 29.56 4.49
CA LEU A 749 -5.43 29.22 3.15
C LEU A 749 -6.46 29.57 2.08
N GLU A 750 -7.74 29.23 2.27
CA GLU A 750 -8.83 29.59 1.35
C GLU A 750 -8.98 31.11 1.21
N LYS A 751 -8.90 31.88 2.31
CA LYS A 751 -8.94 33.35 2.26
C LYS A 751 -7.76 33.93 1.48
N VAL A 752 -6.57 33.36 1.63
CA VAL A 752 -5.37 33.78 0.87
C VAL A 752 -5.52 33.44 -0.61
N GLN A 753 -6.06 32.27 -0.95
CA GLN A 753 -6.34 31.85 -2.32
C GLN A 753 -7.42 32.72 -2.99
N MET A 754 -8.52 33.02 -2.31
CA MET A 754 -9.55 33.94 -2.82
C MET A 754 -8.99 35.34 -3.06
N LYS A 755 -8.17 35.86 -2.14
CA LYS A 755 -7.47 37.13 -2.34
C LYS A 755 -6.51 37.05 -3.53
N LEU A 756 -5.85 35.92 -3.77
CA LEU A 756 -4.98 35.71 -4.92
C LEU A 756 -5.77 35.79 -6.23
N GLU A 757 -6.93 35.13 -6.31
CA GLU A 757 -7.81 35.20 -7.48
C GLU A 757 -8.35 36.62 -7.71
N GLU A 758 -8.78 37.29 -6.64
CA GLU A 758 -9.24 38.68 -6.72
C GLU A 758 -8.12 39.63 -7.16
N THR A 759 -6.88 39.40 -6.69
CA THR A 759 -5.71 40.20 -7.08
C THR A 759 -5.30 39.94 -8.52
N LYS A 760 -5.34 38.68 -8.99
CA LYS A 760 -5.14 38.32 -10.41
C LYS A 760 -6.18 38.96 -11.32
N LEU A 761 -7.44 39.05 -10.88
CA LEU A 761 -8.52 39.70 -11.62
C LEU A 761 -8.34 41.24 -11.65
N LYS A 762 -7.94 41.84 -10.53
CA LYS A 762 -7.57 43.27 -10.43
C LYS A 762 -6.32 43.59 -11.26
N GLU A 763 -5.41 42.64 -11.39
CA GLU A 763 -4.21 42.76 -12.21
C GLU A 763 -4.55 42.69 -13.71
N GLN A 764 -5.39 41.76 -14.14
CA GLN A 764 -5.85 41.67 -15.53
C GLN A 764 -6.55 42.97 -15.96
N SER A 765 -7.33 43.57 -15.07
CA SER A 765 -7.98 44.87 -15.30
C SER A 765 -7.00 46.07 -15.22
N ALA A 766 -5.99 46.04 -14.33
CA ALA A 766 -4.96 47.08 -14.26
C ALA A 766 -3.95 47.04 -15.42
N ARG A 767 -3.61 45.85 -15.94
CA ARG A 767 -2.78 45.65 -17.15
C ARG A 767 -3.41 46.30 -18.39
N GLN A 768 -4.73 46.48 -18.40
CA GLN A 768 -5.45 47.18 -19.46
C GLN A 768 -5.41 48.72 -19.32
N LEU A 769 -4.97 49.29 -18.17
CA LEU A 769 -5.30 50.68 -17.82
C LEU A 769 -4.15 51.69 -17.61
N SER A 770 -2.83 51.37 -17.68
CA SER A 770 -1.79 52.44 -17.70
C SER A 770 -0.38 52.00 -18.12
N GLU A 771 0.32 52.88 -18.83
CA GLU A 771 1.64 52.67 -19.43
C GLU A 771 2.82 53.23 -18.60
N GLN A 772 2.56 54.05 -17.57
CA GLN A 772 3.63 54.78 -16.85
C GLN A 772 4.05 54.19 -15.49
N SER A 773 3.35 53.21 -14.92
CA SER A 773 3.72 52.56 -13.64
C SER A 773 4.57 51.28 -13.78
N LYS A 774 4.86 50.81 -15.00
CA LYS A 774 5.41 49.48 -15.31
C LYS A 774 6.61 49.03 -14.46
N LYS A 775 7.55 49.92 -14.14
CA LYS A 775 8.77 49.55 -13.38
C LYS A 775 8.54 49.42 -11.88
N ALA A 776 7.74 50.31 -11.29
CA ALA A 776 7.37 50.23 -9.87
C ALA A 776 6.37 49.09 -9.62
N GLN A 777 5.48 48.83 -10.60
CA GLN A 777 4.54 47.73 -10.60
C GLN A 777 5.26 46.38 -10.66
N GLN A 778 6.24 46.20 -11.55
CA GLN A 778 7.03 44.96 -11.64
C GLN A 778 7.89 44.66 -10.39
N SER A 779 8.43 45.68 -9.71
CA SER A 779 9.20 45.46 -8.48
C SER A 779 8.30 45.14 -7.28
N TYR A 780 7.12 45.75 -7.21
CA TYR A 780 6.13 45.47 -6.18
C TYR A 780 5.47 44.10 -6.41
N GLU A 781 5.18 43.75 -7.67
CA GLU A 781 4.69 42.44 -8.13
C GLU A 781 5.64 41.31 -7.73
N LYS A 782 6.94 41.43 -8.02
CA LYS A 782 7.92 40.42 -7.59
C LYS A 782 8.06 40.28 -6.07
N CYS A 783 7.90 41.37 -5.33
CA CYS A 783 7.98 41.35 -3.86
C CYS A 783 6.73 40.71 -3.24
N VAL A 784 5.54 41.06 -3.76
CA VAL A 784 4.25 40.54 -3.32
C VAL A 784 4.11 39.06 -3.69
N GLU A 785 4.45 38.67 -4.92
CA GLU A 785 4.42 37.27 -5.36
C GLU A 785 5.41 36.41 -4.57
N LYS A 786 6.62 36.92 -4.29
CA LYS A 786 7.60 36.23 -3.44
C LYS A 786 7.10 36.07 -2.01
N ASN A 787 6.66 37.14 -1.35
CA ASN A 787 6.21 37.09 0.04
C ASN A 787 4.89 36.30 0.19
N GLN A 788 4.00 36.31 -0.81
CA GLN A 788 2.76 35.52 -0.80
C GLN A 788 2.99 34.05 -1.12
N LYS A 789 3.93 33.72 -2.02
CA LYS A 789 4.34 32.34 -2.24
C LYS A 789 4.99 31.76 -0.98
N GLU A 790 5.89 32.51 -0.35
CA GLU A 790 6.46 32.15 0.96
C GLU A 790 5.37 31.94 2.03
N LEU A 791 4.34 32.80 2.11
CA LEU A 791 3.24 32.65 3.06
C LEU A 791 2.34 31.42 2.77
N THR A 792 2.09 31.15 1.48
CA THR A 792 1.25 30.01 1.04
C THR A 792 1.99 28.68 1.25
N ASP A 793 3.28 28.64 0.95
CA ASP A 793 4.15 27.50 1.20
C ASP A 793 4.26 27.21 2.71
N VAL A 794 4.36 28.25 3.56
CA VAL A 794 4.37 28.10 5.03
C VAL A 794 3.03 27.56 5.56
N LEU A 795 1.89 28.08 5.11
CA LEU A 795 0.56 27.59 5.51
C LEU A 795 0.33 26.14 5.06
N PHE A 796 0.73 25.81 3.83
CA PHE A 796 0.63 24.46 3.29
C PHE A 796 1.50 23.47 4.07
N CYS A 797 2.73 23.87 4.41
CA CYS A 797 3.58 23.09 5.31
C CYS A 797 2.91 22.89 6.68
N GLN A 798 2.35 23.93 7.29
CA GLN A 798 1.65 23.84 8.58
C GLN A 798 0.45 22.88 8.55
N ILE A 799 -0.35 22.88 7.48
CA ILE A 799 -1.47 21.95 7.31
C ILE A 799 -0.97 20.51 7.13
N LYS A 800 0.00 20.27 6.23
CA LYS A 800 0.60 18.93 6.01
C LYS A 800 1.17 18.36 7.32
N MET A 801 1.77 19.22 8.13
CA MET A 801 2.30 18.92 9.45
C MET A 801 1.21 18.56 10.46
N LEU A 802 0.11 19.31 10.50
CA LEU A 802 -1.05 19.07 11.36
C LEU A 802 -1.77 17.76 11.02
N VAL A 803 -2.03 17.50 9.73
CA VAL A 803 -2.67 16.26 9.26
C VAL A 803 -1.84 15.03 9.65
N LYS A 804 -0.52 15.06 9.37
CA LYS A 804 0.41 14.00 9.81
C LYS A 804 0.47 13.89 11.33
N GLY A 805 0.38 15.03 12.03
CA GLY A 805 0.30 15.15 13.48
C GLY A 805 -0.89 14.43 14.08
N VAL A 806 -2.10 14.74 13.61
CA VAL A 806 -3.39 14.16 14.04
C VAL A 806 -3.40 12.66 13.82
N HIS A 807 -3.03 12.21 12.62
CA HIS A 807 -3.03 10.79 12.28
C HIS A 807 -2.06 10.00 13.18
N SER A 808 -0.82 10.47 13.31
CA SER A 808 0.20 9.82 14.13
C SER A 808 -0.18 9.82 15.62
N MET A 809 -0.75 10.92 16.11
CA MET A 809 -1.21 11.04 17.50
C MET A 809 -2.40 10.12 17.78
N GLY A 810 -3.29 9.91 16.81
CA GLY A 810 -4.36 8.92 16.86
C GLY A 810 -3.83 7.49 17.01
N ARG A 811 -2.76 7.16 16.27
CA ARG A 811 -2.07 5.87 16.40
C ARG A 811 -1.42 5.70 17.78
N VAL A 812 -0.78 6.74 18.32
CA VAL A 812 -0.22 6.70 19.69
C VAL A 812 -1.34 6.46 20.71
N LYS A 813 -2.48 7.15 20.58
CA LYS A 813 -3.65 6.95 21.46
C LYS A 813 -4.11 5.49 21.44
N GLU A 814 -4.29 4.90 20.28
CA GLU A 814 -4.74 3.50 20.14
C GLU A 814 -3.75 2.51 20.80
N GLN A 815 -2.44 2.72 20.60
CA GLN A 815 -1.42 1.89 21.24
C GLN A 815 -1.40 2.07 22.76
N TRP A 816 -1.63 3.29 23.24
CA TRP A 816 -1.63 3.61 24.67
C TRP A 816 -2.87 3.08 25.39
N GLU A 817 -4.04 3.09 24.74
CA GLU A 817 -5.28 2.48 25.26
C GLU A 817 -5.09 0.99 25.57
N LYS A 818 -4.39 0.26 24.69
CA LYS A 818 -4.03 -1.15 24.94
C LYS A 818 -3.18 -1.29 26.22
N MET A 819 -2.23 -0.39 26.46
CA MET A 819 -1.44 -0.39 27.69
C MET A 819 -2.27 -0.07 28.94
N VAL A 820 -3.27 0.82 28.84
CA VAL A 820 -4.20 1.09 29.95
C VAL A 820 -5.00 -0.14 30.30
N LEU A 821 -5.51 -0.87 29.30
CA LEU A 821 -6.22 -2.12 29.50
C LEU A 821 -5.35 -3.17 30.22
N PHE A 822 -4.05 -3.25 29.94
CA PHE A 822 -3.13 -4.09 30.68
C PHE A 822 -3.07 -3.72 32.18
N PHE A 823 -2.84 -2.45 32.52
CA PHE A 823 -2.76 -2.05 33.92
C PHE A 823 -4.10 -2.13 34.66
N HIS A 824 -5.21 -1.89 33.95
CA HIS A 824 -6.55 -2.12 34.48
C HIS A 824 -6.80 -3.60 34.79
N MET A 825 -6.40 -4.50 33.89
CA MET A 825 -6.44 -5.95 34.13
C MET A 825 -5.60 -6.33 35.37
N VAL A 826 -4.37 -5.80 35.48
CA VAL A 826 -3.49 -6.01 36.64
C VAL A 826 -4.19 -5.54 37.93
N SER A 827 -4.74 -4.33 37.96
CA SER A 827 -5.47 -3.79 39.13
C SER A 827 -6.66 -4.66 39.52
N ASN A 828 -7.49 -5.09 38.55
CA ASN A 828 -8.64 -5.95 38.80
C ASN A 828 -8.26 -7.32 39.36
N ILE A 829 -7.17 -7.92 38.88
CA ILE A 829 -6.68 -9.20 39.39
C ILE A 829 -6.30 -9.07 40.87
N VAL A 830 -5.63 -7.99 41.27
CA VAL A 830 -5.29 -7.74 42.68
C VAL A 830 -6.55 -7.56 43.52
N LYS A 831 -7.45 -6.67 43.09
CA LYS A 831 -8.67 -6.29 43.83
C LYS A 831 -9.61 -7.48 44.06
N ILE A 832 -9.80 -8.32 43.03
CA ILE A 832 -10.82 -9.37 43.05
C ILE A 832 -10.24 -10.71 43.50
N SER A 833 -9.06 -11.08 43.00
CA SER A 833 -8.53 -12.43 43.15
C SER A 833 -7.55 -12.53 44.32
N LEU A 834 -6.59 -11.59 44.41
CA LEU A 834 -5.58 -11.62 45.47
C LEU A 834 -6.22 -11.34 46.84
N ASN A 835 -6.98 -10.24 46.97
CA ASN A 835 -7.66 -9.91 48.24
C ASN A 835 -8.56 -11.04 48.74
N LYS A 836 -9.37 -11.62 47.84
CA LYS A 836 -10.29 -12.71 48.21
C LYS A 836 -9.54 -13.96 48.69
N THR A 837 -8.50 -14.37 47.98
CA THR A 837 -7.75 -15.59 48.33
C THR A 837 -6.91 -15.41 49.59
N MET A 838 -6.30 -14.25 49.81
CA MET A 838 -5.59 -13.92 51.04
C MET A 838 -6.52 -13.85 52.25
N HIS A 839 -7.68 -13.20 52.09
CA HIS A 839 -8.67 -13.12 53.16
C HIS A 839 -9.22 -14.49 53.55
N ASN A 840 -9.48 -15.37 52.58
CA ASN A 840 -9.92 -16.75 52.86
C ASN A 840 -8.85 -17.55 53.61
N PHE A 841 -7.56 -17.36 53.27
CA PHE A 841 -6.46 -18.01 53.97
C PHE A 841 -6.32 -17.51 55.41
N ILE A 842 -6.36 -16.19 55.64
CA ILE A 842 -6.29 -15.59 56.98
C ILE A 842 -7.45 -16.08 57.84
N LYS A 843 -8.68 -16.05 57.29
CA LYS A 843 -9.85 -16.56 58.01
C LYS A 843 -9.71 -18.03 58.39
N ALA A 844 -9.23 -18.87 57.47
CA ALA A 844 -8.97 -20.28 57.77
C ALA A 844 -7.88 -20.47 58.83
N ALA A 845 -6.85 -19.62 58.85
CA ALA A 845 -5.80 -19.64 59.88
C ALA A 845 -6.35 -19.23 61.27
N ASP A 846 -7.20 -18.20 61.33
CA ASP A 846 -7.84 -17.74 62.56
C ASP A 846 -8.84 -18.77 63.11
N ASP A 847 -9.65 -19.39 62.24
CA ASP A 847 -10.59 -20.44 62.62
C ASP A 847 -9.85 -21.65 63.23
N ILE A 848 -8.64 -21.97 62.74
CA ILE A 848 -7.81 -23.08 63.22
C ILE A 848 -7.08 -22.74 64.53
N LYS A 849 -6.83 -21.47 64.81
CA LYS A 849 -6.15 -21.01 66.03
C LYS A 849 -6.88 -21.45 67.31
N VAL A 850 -8.21 -21.55 67.28
CA VAL A 850 -9.07 -21.81 68.44
C VAL A 850 -9.32 -23.31 68.68
N LEU A 851 -8.87 -24.19 67.77
CA LEU A 851 -9.16 -25.63 67.80
C LEU A 851 -8.15 -26.42 68.64
N SER A 852 -8.59 -27.54 69.23
CA SER A 852 -7.69 -28.49 69.90
C SER A 852 -6.79 -29.24 68.90
N TYR A 853 -5.68 -29.82 69.35
CA TYR A 853 -4.69 -30.49 68.49
C TYR A 853 -5.31 -31.56 67.56
N ASN A 854 -6.26 -32.36 68.07
CA ASN A 854 -6.94 -33.40 67.29
C ASN A 854 -7.93 -32.82 66.27
N GLU A 855 -8.57 -31.68 66.58
CA GLU A 855 -9.48 -30.98 65.67
C GLU A 855 -8.71 -30.26 64.55
N LYS A 856 -7.53 -29.68 64.86
CA LYS A 856 -6.63 -29.06 63.86
C LYS A 856 -6.23 -30.05 62.75
N LEU A 857 -6.08 -31.33 63.09
CA LEU A 857 -5.74 -32.40 62.14
C LEU A 857 -6.86 -32.68 61.13
N PHE A 858 -8.12 -32.42 61.50
CA PHE A 858 -9.31 -32.65 60.68
C PHE A 858 -9.55 -31.53 59.66
N VAL A 859 -9.17 -30.28 60.00
CA VAL A 859 -9.37 -29.09 59.14
C VAL A 859 -8.15 -28.78 58.25
N LYS A 860 -7.10 -29.60 58.30
CA LYS A 860 -5.85 -29.41 57.52
C LYS A 860 -6.07 -29.34 56.01
N ASP A 861 -7.02 -30.11 55.47
CA ASP A 861 -7.30 -30.17 54.04
C ASP A 861 -7.94 -28.86 53.54
N LEU A 862 -8.68 -28.17 54.42
CA LEU A 862 -9.25 -26.85 54.14
C LEU A 862 -8.16 -25.78 54.08
N LEU A 863 -7.26 -25.72 55.07
CA LEU A 863 -6.15 -24.77 55.07
C LEU A 863 -5.20 -25.02 53.89
N TYR A 864 -4.92 -26.28 53.57
CA TYR A 864 -4.14 -26.65 52.40
C TYR A 864 -4.76 -26.12 51.11
N LYS A 865 -6.08 -26.30 50.95
CA LYS A 865 -6.80 -25.81 49.77
C LYS A 865 -6.74 -24.29 49.65
N GLN A 866 -6.96 -23.56 50.76
CA GLN A 866 -6.89 -22.10 50.77
C GLN A 866 -5.46 -21.58 50.51
N ALA A 867 -4.45 -22.22 51.12
CA ALA A 867 -3.04 -21.90 50.90
C ALA A 867 -2.63 -22.16 49.44
N PHE A 868 -3.10 -23.24 48.83
CA PHE A 868 -2.82 -23.58 47.44
C PHE A 868 -3.46 -22.59 46.46
N GLU A 869 -4.74 -22.24 46.68
CA GLU A 869 -5.45 -21.24 45.87
C GLU A 869 -4.75 -19.86 45.95
N ALA A 870 -4.40 -19.42 47.16
CA ALA A 870 -3.70 -18.15 47.37
C ALA A 870 -2.29 -18.17 46.76
N SER A 871 -1.54 -19.27 46.91
CA SER A 871 -0.20 -19.44 46.34
C SER A 871 -0.23 -19.38 44.79
N ASN A 872 -1.25 -19.95 44.15
CA ASN A 872 -1.38 -19.91 42.69
C ASN A 872 -1.59 -18.50 42.15
N ILE A 873 -2.48 -17.71 42.79
CA ILE A 873 -2.74 -16.32 42.40
C ILE A 873 -1.49 -15.44 42.63
N VAL A 874 -0.81 -15.60 43.77
CA VAL A 874 0.45 -14.88 44.07
C VAL A 874 1.50 -15.11 43.01
N SER A 875 1.71 -16.35 42.60
CA SER A 875 2.72 -16.66 41.59
C SER A 875 2.33 -16.25 40.17
N LEU A 876 1.02 -16.25 39.85
CA LEU A 876 0.55 -15.67 38.60
C LEU A 876 0.89 -14.17 38.56
N PHE A 877 0.64 -13.47 39.67
CA PHE A 877 0.92 -12.04 39.76
C PHE A 877 2.42 -11.72 39.80
N HIS A 878 3.21 -12.55 40.48
CA HIS A 878 4.68 -12.52 40.40
C HIS A 878 5.15 -12.68 38.96
N MET A 879 4.62 -13.64 38.20
CA MET A 879 5.00 -13.85 36.81
C MET A 879 4.66 -12.65 35.92
N ILE A 880 3.47 -12.05 36.07
CA ILE A 880 3.06 -10.88 35.28
C ILE A 880 3.94 -9.67 35.62
N SER A 881 4.17 -9.40 36.91
CA SER A 881 5.01 -8.29 37.36
C SER A 881 6.48 -8.46 36.97
N GLU A 882 7.05 -9.65 37.17
CA GLU A 882 8.40 -10.00 36.74
C GLU A 882 8.56 -9.86 35.22
N THR A 883 7.59 -10.37 34.44
CA THR A 883 7.63 -10.26 32.98
C THR A 883 7.57 -8.80 32.54
N TYR A 884 6.73 -7.98 33.16
CA TYR A 884 6.71 -6.54 32.89
C TYR A 884 8.07 -5.89 33.20
N THR A 885 8.67 -6.17 34.35
CA THR A 885 9.97 -5.59 34.75
C THR A 885 11.08 -6.00 33.79
N GLN A 886 11.09 -7.27 33.33
CA GLN A 886 12.04 -7.75 32.31
C GLN A 886 11.83 -7.05 30.96
N VAL A 887 10.57 -6.92 30.51
CA VAL A 887 10.21 -6.18 29.30
C VAL A 887 10.63 -4.72 29.41
N SER A 888 10.36 -4.09 30.56
CA SER A 888 10.69 -2.70 30.81
C SER A 888 12.19 -2.46 30.75
N ASN A 889 13.00 -3.25 31.46
CA ASN A 889 14.45 -3.15 31.46
C ASN A 889 15.07 -3.37 30.07
N LYS A 890 14.66 -4.44 29.38
CA LYS A 890 15.32 -4.85 28.12
C LYS A 890 14.80 -4.08 26.90
N TYR A 891 13.51 -3.76 26.89
CA TYR A 891 12.83 -3.32 25.68
C TYR A 891 12.22 -1.92 25.77
N LEU A 892 12.03 -1.30 26.95
CA LEU A 892 11.37 0.02 27.05
C LEU A 892 12.30 1.13 27.52
N MET A 893 12.98 0.95 28.67
CA MET A 893 13.68 2.04 29.35
C MET A 893 14.79 2.68 28.51
N ASP A 894 15.59 1.88 27.81
CA ASP A 894 16.64 2.38 26.90
C ASP A 894 16.07 3.22 25.75
N ARG A 895 14.88 2.86 25.25
CA ARG A 895 14.22 3.55 24.14
C ARG A 895 13.57 4.84 24.60
N VAL A 896 12.99 4.88 25.80
CA VAL A 896 12.51 6.11 26.44
C VAL A 896 13.67 7.09 26.68
N SER A 897 14.83 6.60 27.11
CA SER A 897 16.04 7.41 27.26
C SER A 897 16.56 7.91 25.90
N SER A 898 16.59 7.05 24.89
CA SER A 898 17.02 7.39 23.53
C SER A 898 16.09 8.43 22.88
N LEU A 899 14.78 8.32 23.08
CA LEU A 899 13.80 9.34 22.67
C LEU A 899 14.08 10.69 23.36
N GLY A 900 14.42 10.68 24.65
CA GLY A 900 14.81 11.89 25.38
C GLY A 900 16.07 12.55 24.82
N LYS A 901 17.08 11.74 24.44
CA LYS A 901 18.28 12.24 23.76
C LYS A 901 17.92 12.88 22.43
N LEU A 902 17.09 12.21 21.62
CA LEU A 902 16.65 12.72 20.33
C LEU A 902 15.90 14.05 20.45
N MET A 903 15.04 14.19 21.47
CA MET A 903 14.31 15.44 21.73
C MET A 903 15.19 16.61 22.18
N ALA A 904 16.34 16.31 22.79
CA ALA A 904 17.31 17.31 23.23
C ALA A 904 18.36 17.67 22.15
N MET A 905 18.42 16.92 21.04
CA MET A 905 19.37 17.15 19.94
C MET A 905 18.88 18.24 18.97
N ASP A 906 19.84 18.91 18.34
CA ASP A 906 19.57 19.89 17.28
C ASP A 906 19.52 19.19 15.90
N LYS A 907 18.60 19.60 15.04
CA LYS A 907 18.33 19.00 13.73
C LYS A 907 19.49 19.12 12.75
N GLU A 908 20.32 20.16 12.92
CA GLU A 908 21.45 20.43 12.02
C GLU A 908 22.64 19.49 12.26
N ARG A 909 22.60 18.69 13.32
CA ARG A 909 23.65 17.70 13.60
C ARG A 909 23.40 16.45 12.74
N PRO A 910 24.42 15.96 12.00
CA PRO A 910 24.29 14.74 11.21
C PRO A 910 23.99 13.50 12.08
N GLU A 911 24.35 13.55 13.37
CA GLU A 911 24.05 12.53 14.38
C GLU A 911 22.54 12.36 14.65
N PHE A 912 21.73 13.39 14.41
CA PHE A 912 20.29 13.36 14.65
C PHE A 912 19.58 12.30 13.81
N LEU A 913 19.88 12.25 12.51
CA LEU A 913 19.25 11.30 11.58
C LEU A 913 19.67 9.85 11.91
N HIS A 914 20.92 9.66 12.31
CA HIS A 914 21.46 8.36 12.69
C HIS A 914 20.79 7.83 13.97
N GLU A 915 20.70 8.65 15.02
CA GLU A 915 20.09 8.23 16.29
C GLU A 915 18.57 7.99 16.14
N ARG A 916 17.90 8.70 15.23
CA ARG A 916 16.49 8.45 14.85
C ARG A 916 16.29 7.07 14.21
N LEU A 917 17.07 6.74 13.17
CA LEU A 917 16.95 5.46 12.46
C LEU A 917 17.22 4.30 13.41
N LYS A 918 18.25 4.43 14.25
CA LYS A 918 18.58 3.47 15.30
C LYS A 918 17.45 3.28 16.31
N LEU A 919 16.76 4.36 16.72
CA LEU A 919 15.60 4.26 17.59
C LEU A 919 14.45 3.48 16.93
N GLN A 920 14.17 3.74 15.64
CA GLN A 920 13.10 3.05 14.92
C GLN A 920 13.36 1.55 14.76
N GLU A 921 14.55 1.17 14.29
CA GLU A 921 14.97 -0.22 14.15
C GLU A 921 14.92 -0.94 15.51
N SER A 922 15.46 -0.30 16.55
CA SER A 922 15.45 -0.83 17.91
C SER A 922 14.03 -1.02 18.45
N CYS A 923 13.07 -0.14 18.16
CA CYS A 923 11.67 -0.30 18.55
C CYS A 923 11.00 -1.50 17.86
N GLN A 924 11.27 -1.71 16.56
CA GLN A 924 10.74 -2.87 15.82
C GLN A 924 11.30 -4.19 16.35
N GLU A 925 12.60 -4.24 16.68
CA GLU A 925 13.22 -5.41 17.30
C GLU A 925 12.62 -5.71 18.69
N ALA A 926 12.40 -4.67 19.51
CA ALA A 926 11.76 -4.81 20.81
C ALA A 926 10.37 -5.45 20.71
N GLN A 927 9.57 -5.05 19.73
CA GLN A 927 8.21 -5.60 19.58
C GLN A 927 8.23 -7.12 19.39
N ARG A 928 9.15 -7.64 18.56
CA ARG A 928 9.31 -9.10 18.36
C ARG A 928 9.87 -9.77 19.63
N GLY A 929 10.85 -9.12 20.26
CA GLY A 929 11.50 -9.62 21.48
C GLY A 929 10.57 -9.71 22.70
N ILE A 930 9.60 -8.81 22.82
CA ILE A 930 8.58 -8.81 23.89
C ILE A 930 7.67 -10.04 23.76
N LEU A 931 7.14 -10.30 22.56
CA LEU A 931 6.23 -11.42 22.34
C LEU A 931 6.89 -12.76 22.70
N GLN A 932 8.15 -12.95 22.26
CA GLN A 932 8.91 -14.17 22.56
C GLN A 932 9.13 -14.34 24.07
N LEU A 933 9.51 -13.26 24.77
CA LEU A 933 9.76 -13.29 26.22
C LEU A 933 8.50 -13.63 27.02
N VAL A 934 7.36 -13.04 26.65
CA VAL A 934 6.07 -13.30 27.32
C VAL A 934 5.65 -14.76 27.12
N LEU A 935 5.76 -15.29 25.90
CA LEU A 935 5.44 -16.69 25.61
C LEU A 935 6.35 -17.66 26.36
N GLU A 936 7.64 -17.34 26.49
CA GLU A 936 8.60 -18.15 27.24
C GLU A 936 8.25 -18.18 28.74
N ASN A 937 7.94 -17.02 29.34
CA ASN A 937 7.56 -16.93 30.75
C ASN A 937 6.22 -17.62 31.04
N LYS A 938 5.26 -17.56 30.11
CA LYS A 938 3.99 -18.30 30.19
C LYS A 938 4.21 -19.81 30.24
N LYS A 939 5.04 -20.35 29.34
CA LYS A 939 5.43 -21.78 29.35
C LYS A 939 6.15 -22.18 30.64
N LYS A 940 7.08 -21.35 31.12
CA LYS A 940 7.78 -21.59 32.40
C LYS A 940 6.81 -21.63 33.58
N PHE A 941 5.78 -20.79 33.58
CA PHE A 941 4.76 -20.76 34.62
C PHE A 941 3.90 -22.03 34.60
N GLU A 942 3.43 -22.46 33.43
CA GLU A 942 2.66 -23.71 33.27
C GLU A 942 3.44 -24.91 33.82
N MET A 943 4.72 -25.05 33.46
CA MET A 943 5.58 -26.13 33.97
C MET A 943 5.82 -26.06 35.49
N LYS A 944 5.97 -24.85 36.05
CA LYS A 944 6.21 -24.65 37.49
C LYS A 944 4.95 -24.88 38.34
N THR A 945 3.76 -24.69 37.78
CA THR A 945 2.49 -24.81 38.54
C THR A 945 2.23 -26.26 38.97
N ASP A 946 2.44 -27.22 38.07
CA ASP A 946 2.29 -28.65 38.37
C ASP A 946 3.35 -29.16 39.38
N ALA A 947 4.58 -28.66 39.26
CA ALA A 947 5.65 -28.97 40.21
C ALA A 947 5.37 -28.41 41.61
N ARG A 948 4.72 -27.24 41.70
CA ARG A 948 4.36 -26.60 42.98
C ARG A 948 3.25 -27.32 43.71
N MET A 949 2.25 -27.85 43.01
CA MET A 949 1.23 -28.71 43.65
C MET A 949 1.88 -29.87 44.41
N LYS A 950 2.83 -30.57 43.78
CA LYS A 950 3.57 -31.68 44.42
C LYS A 950 4.47 -31.21 45.57
N LYS A 951 5.09 -30.03 45.44
CA LYS A 951 5.99 -29.49 46.47
C LYS A 951 5.23 -29.02 47.72
N ILE A 952 4.10 -28.32 47.56
CA ILE A 952 3.29 -27.87 48.69
C ILE A 952 2.71 -29.08 49.44
N GLU A 953 2.26 -30.11 48.71
CA GLU A 953 1.82 -31.38 49.32
C GLU A 953 2.96 -32.09 50.09
N GLY A 954 4.18 -32.07 49.55
CA GLY A 954 5.37 -32.65 50.19
C GLY A 954 5.84 -31.89 51.44
N ASP A 955 5.94 -30.56 51.35
CA ASP A 955 6.35 -29.70 52.46
C ASP A 955 5.32 -29.77 53.61
N LEU A 956 4.01 -29.85 53.33
CA LEU A 956 2.99 -30.03 54.37
C LEU A 956 3.08 -31.41 55.04
N LYS A 957 3.29 -32.48 54.26
CA LYS A 957 3.48 -33.83 54.82
C LYS A 957 4.71 -33.94 55.72
N ALA A 958 5.73 -33.11 55.49
CA ALA A 958 6.94 -33.06 56.32
C ALA A 958 6.77 -32.24 57.62
N ILE A 959 5.85 -31.28 57.63
CA ILE A 959 5.54 -30.43 58.79
C ILE A 959 4.51 -31.11 59.72
N LEU A 960 3.67 -31.99 59.17
CA LEU A 960 2.64 -32.73 59.91
C LEU A 960 3.20 -34.02 60.54
N PRO A 961 2.93 -34.30 61.83
CA PRO A 961 3.25 -35.60 62.42
C PRO A 961 2.38 -36.71 61.80
N ALA A 962 2.96 -37.89 61.61
CA ALA A 962 2.24 -39.07 61.17
C ALA A 962 1.19 -39.46 62.22
N ALA A 963 -0.07 -39.62 61.81
CA ALA A 963 -1.12 -40.10 62.69
C ALA A 963 -0.76 -41.50 63.21
N GLU A 964 -0.88 -41.74 64.51
CA GLU A 964 -0.69 -43.08 65.05
C GLU A 964 -1.76 -44.03 64.46
N PRO A 965 -1.39 -45.25 64.04
CA PRO A 965 -2.29 -46.17 63.37
C PRO A 965 -3.58 -46.45 64.14
N GLU A 966 -3.50 -46.50 65.49
CA GLU A 966 -4.63 -46.79 66.37
C GLU A 966 -5.70 -45.67 66.39
N GLU A 967 -5.32 -44.40 66.23
CA GLU A 967 -6.29 -43.29 66.22
C GLU A 967 -7.04 -43.18 64.89
N THR A 968 -6.39 -43.51 63.76
CA THR A 968 -7.05 -43.54 62.44
C THR A 968 -8.14 -44.60 62.33
N GLU A 969 -8.01 -45.73 63.04
CA GLU A 969 -9.05 -46.76 63.12
C GLU A 969 -10.17 -46.37 64.06
N ARG A 970 -9.87 -45.79 65.23
CA ARG A 970 -10.91 -45.24 66.13
C ARG A 970 -11.74 -44.14 65.49
N ILE A 971 -11.14 -43.27 64.68
CA ILE A 971 -11.85 -42.18 64.00
C ILE A 971 -12.74 -42.72 62.87
N LYS A 972 -12.32 -43.78 62.15
CA LYS A 972 -13.19 -44.48 61.18
C LYS A 972 -14.41 -45.08 61.85
N GLU A 973 -14.23 -45.67 63.03
CA GLU A 973 -15.33 -46.23 63.83
C GLU A 973 -16.28 -45.12 64.36
N ILE A 974 -15.75 -43.98 64.80
CA ILE A 974 -16.58 -42.84 65.26
C ILE A 974 -17.36 -42.20 64.12
N VAL A 975 -16.75 -42.05 62.93
CA VAL A 975 -17.43 -41.53 61.74
C VAL A 975 -18.52 -42.50 61.26
N GLN A 976 -18.26 -43.81 61.26
CA GLN A 976 -19.29 -44.82 60.99
C GLN A 976 -20.42 -44.79 62.02
N ALA A 977 -20.11 -44.62 63.30
CA ALA A 977 -21.11 -44.50 64.37
C ALA A 977 -21.93 -43.19 64.28
N GLY A 978 -21.34 -42.12 63.75
CA GLY A 978 -22.03 -40.86 63.46
C GLY A 978 -23.05 -40.98 62.33
N PHE A 979 -22.71 -41.71 61.26
CA PHE A 979 -23.65 -42.02 60.18
C PHE A 979 -24.79 -42.95 60.64
N SER A 980 -24.54 -43.84 61.59
CA SER A 980 -25.59 -44.70 62.18
C SER A 980 -26.55 -43.94 63.11
N LYS A 981 -26.13 -42.82 63.70
CA LYS A 981 -27.00 -41.99 64.56
C LYS A 981 -27.94 -41.06 63.79
N GLU A 982 -27.52 -40.55 62.64
CA GLU A 982 -28.41 -39.74 61.77
C GLU A 982 -29.51 -40.60 61.10
N GLU A 983 -29.33 -41.92 60.98
CA GLU A 983 -30.36 -42.83 60.46
C GLU A 983 -31.44 -43.21 61.51
N GLU A 984 -31.18 -43.04 62.81
CA GLU A 984 -32.17 -43.30 63.87
C GLU A 984 -33.05 -42.08 64.21
N ASP A 985 -32.60 -40.84 63.95
CA ASP A 985 -33.39 -39.62 64.18
C ASP A 985 -34.34 -39.25 63.01
N TYR A 986 -34.37 -40.07 61.94
CA TYR A 986 -35.20 -39.83 60.75
C TYR A 986 -36.24 -40.93 60.44
N TYR A 987 -36.62 -41.74 61.44
CA TYR A 987 -37.74 -42.69 61.37
C TYR A 987 -38.91 -42.32 62.29
#